data_AF-A0ABD0Z6D1-F1
#
_entry.id   AF-A0ABD0Z6D1-F1
#
_cell.length_a   1.000
_cell.length_b   1.000
_cell.length_c   1.000
_cell.angle_alpha   90.00
_cell.angle_beta   90.00
_cell.angle_gamma   90.00
#
_symmetry.space_group_name_H-M   'P 1'
#
loop_
_entity.id
_entity.type
_entity.pdbx_description
1 polymer ?
#
loop_
_entity_poly.entity_id
_entity_poly.type
_entity_poly.pdbx_seq_one_letter_code
_entity_poly.pdbx_strand_id
1 'polypeptide(L)'
;MAESGGGGCCPPMDLMRSEPMQLVQLIVPMESAHLTVSYLGDLGLVQFKDLNSEKSPFQRTYAAQIKRCGEMARKVRFFKDQMSKAGVVAKEMLEKENHIDLDDVEVKLGELEAELVEINANNDKLQRSYNELMEYKLVLQKAGEFFSSAHRSATAQQREIESQQAGEDLLESPLLQEKKSIDSTKQVKLGFLTGLVPRDKSMVFERILFRATRGNIFIRQTVIEEPVIDPNSGEKAEKNVFVVFYSGERAKSKILKICEAFGANRYPFSEDLGRQAQMMTEVSGRLTELKTTIDAGLGHRNSLLHTIGDKFELWNLKVRKEKAIYHTLNMLSLDVTKKCLVAEGWSPVFASKEIQDALHRAAVDSNSQVGSIFQVLRTKELPPTYFRTNKFTSAIQEIVDAYGVAKYQEANPGVFTIVTFPFLFAVMFGDWGHGICLLLATMYLILREKKLSSQKLGDIMEMAFGGRYVIMMMSLFSIYTGLIYNEFFSLPFPLFAPSAYDCRDASCSEATTIGLIKVRDTYPFGLDPVWHGTRSELPFLNSLKMKMSILLGVSQMNLGIIMSYFNARFFKSSVNIWFQFIPQMIFLNSLFGYLSVLIIIKWCTGSQADLYHVMIYMFLSPTDELGENQVFPHQKTVQLVLLFLALVSVPCMLLPKPFILKKQHEARHQGQSYTPLDETDESLQVETHGSSHGHGEFEFSEIFVHQLIHTIEFVLGAVSNTASYLRLWALSLAHSELSSVFYEKVLLLAWGYNNVLILIVGIIVFVFATVGVLLVMETLSAFLHALRLHWVEFQNKFYEGDGYKFAPFSFIFTANEDE
;
A
#
# COMPACT_ATOMS: atom_id res chain seq x y z
N MET A 1 14.78 43.95 25.30
CA MET A 1 15.28 43.64 26.66
C MET A 1 14.29 42.70 27.34
N ALA A 2 14.57 41.40 27.24
CA ALA A 2 14.14 40.31 28.12
C ALA A 2 14.89 39.08 27.61
N GLU A 3 16.17 39.00 27.96
CA GLU A 3 17.02 37.83 27.73
C GLU A 3 17.13 36.98 29.00
N SER A 4 17.39 35.71 28.75
CA SER A 4 18.11 34.73 29.59
C SER A 4 17.30 33.89 30.58
N GLY A 5 17.50 32.57 30.47
CA GLY A 5 17.26 31.62 31.55
C GLY A 5 16.59 30.32 31.14
N GLY A 6 17.31 29.43 30.44
CA GLY A 6 16.81 28.07 30.21
C GLY A 6 17.68 27.23 29.28
N GLY A 7 18.83 26.75 29.78
CA GLY A 7 19.51 25.61 29.19
C GLY A 7 18.64 24.37 29.38
N GLY A 8 17.89 23.99 28.34
CA GLY A 8 17.17 22.72 28.25
C GLY A 8 17.67 21.96 27.03
N CYS A 9 18.19 20.75 27.25
CA CYS A 9 18.78 19.88 26.23
C CYS A 9 17.75 19.26 25.25
N CYS A 10 16.58 19.88 25.08
CA CYS A 10 15.55 19.50 24.12
C CYS A 10 14.91 20.79 23.59
N PRO A 11 14.84 21.05 22.26
CA PRO A 11 13.97 22.10 21.77
C PRO A 11 12.52 21.77 22.20
N PRO A 12 11.70 22.77 22.60
CA PRO A 12 10.33 22.53 23.01
C PRO A 12 9.58 21.91 21.82
N MET A 13 9.23 20.62 21.94
CA MET A 13 8.45 19.91 20.94
C MET A 13 7.00 20.38 21.03
N ASP A 14 6.66 21.44 20.28
CA ASP A 14 5.29 21.92 20.20
C ASP A 14 4.53 21.11 19.14
N LEU A 15 4.25 19.83 19.42
CA LEU A 15 3.50 18.93 18.51
C LEU A 15 2.07 19.44 18.24
N MET A 16 1.62 20.42 19.03
CA MET A 16 0.31 21.03 18.93
C MET A 16 0.11 21.86 17.66
N ARG A 17 1.18 22.39 17.05
CA ARG A 17 1.09 23.22 15.84
C ARG A 17 2.24 22.94 14.88
N SER A 18 2.10 23.38 13.63
CA SER A 18 3.18 23.24 12.66
C SER A 18 4.36 24.15 13.02
N GLU A 19 5.57 23.70 12.71
CA GLU A 19 6.79 24.49 12.92
C GLU A 19 6.79 25.79 12.10
N PRO A 20 7.41 26.88 12.60
CA PRO A 20 7.53 28.11 11.86
C PRO A 20 8.46 27.93 10.64
N MET A 21 8.01 28.41 9.49
CA MET A 21 8.68 28.28 8.19
C MET A 21 9.03 29.66 7.69
N GLN A 22 10.14 29.75 6.96
CA GLN A 22 10.57 30.96 6.28
C GLN A 22 10.91 30.63 4.82
N LEU A 23 10.60 31.57 3.93
CA LEU A 23 11.05 31.49 2.55
C LEU A 23 12.48 32.03 2.49
N VAL A 24 13.38 31.23 1.94
CA VAL A 24 14.79 31.58 1.80
C VAL A 24 15.15 31.61 0.32
N GLN A 25 15.91 32.63 -0.07
CA GLN A 25 16.61 32.69 -1.34
C GLN A 25 18.09 32.39 -1.13
N LEU A 26 18.60 31.44 -1.89
CA LEU A 26 20.00 31.04 -1.92
C LEU A 26 20.60 31.51 -3.24
N ILE A 27 21.67 32.28 -3.18
CA ILE A 27 22.46 32.64 -4.36
C ILE A 27 23.76 31.86 -4.29
N VAL A 28 23.92 30.92 -5.22
CA VAL A 28 25.03 29.96 -5.22
C VAL A 28 25.85 30.12 -6.51
N PRO A 29 27.18 30.25 -6.43
CA PRO A 29 28.05 30.21 -7.61
C PRO A 29 27.90 28.89 -8.39
N MET A 30 28.02 28.93 -9.72
CA MET A 30 27.91 27.71 -10.54
C MET A 30 28.95 26.63 -10.20
N GLU A 31 30.14 27.01 -9.77
CA GLU A 31 31.23 26.08 -9.42
C GLU A 31 30.94 25.28 -8.15
N SER A 32 30.31 25.91 -7.15
CA SER A 32 29.96 25.28 -5.88
C SER A 32 28.55 24.67 -5.86
N ALA A 33 27.76 24.87 -6.91
CA ALA A 33 26.35 24.51 -6.95
C ALA A 33 26.08 23.02 -6.74
N HIS A 34 26.86 22.14 -7.37
CA HIS A 34 26.70 20.69 -7.26
C HIS A 34 26.95 20.20 -5.82
N LEU A 35 28.07 20.59 -5.21
CA LEU A 35 28.40 20.25 -3.82
C LEU A 35 27.41 20.87 -2.82
N THR A 36 26.97 22.10 -3.09
CA THR A 36 25.97 22.77 -2.26
C THR A 36 24.67 21.97 -2.22
N VAL A 37 24.16 21.55 -3.37
CA VAL A 37 22.94 20.73 -3.44
C VAL A 37 23.16 19.36 -2.81
N SER A 38 24.35 18.76 -2.94
CA SER A 38 24.68 17.53 -2.21
C SER A 38 24.59 17.73 -0.70
N TYR A 39 25.26 18.73 -0.12
CA TYR A 39 25.21 18.93 1.34
C TYR A 39 23.82 19.35 1.84
N LEU A 40 23.06 20.11 1.05
CA LEU A 40 21.67 20.42 1.37
C LEU A 40 20.77 19.18 1.32
N GLY A 41 21.02 18.25 0.38
CA GLY A 41 20.34 16.97 0.31
C GLY A 41 20.72 16.00 1.43
N ASP A 42 21.97 16.02 1.89
CA ASP A 42 22.43 15.24 3.05
C ASP A 42 21.78 15.78 4.36
N LEU A 43 21.54 17.09 4.45
CA LEU A 43 20.80 17.71 5.57
C LEU A 43 19.30 17.41 5.55
N GLY A 44 18.64 17.52 4.39
CA GLY A 44 17.22 17.19 4.27
C GLY A 44 16.26 18.20 4.92
N LEU A 45 16.58 19.50 4.92
CA LEU A 45 15.81 20.53 5.64
C LEU A 45 15.28 21.68 4.76
N VAL A 46 15.49 21.60 3.44
CA VAL A 46 15.05 22.63 2.48
C VAL A 46 14.13 22.00 1.45
N GLN A 47 12.96 22.61 1.25
CA GLN A 47 12.06 22.27 0.14
C GLN A 47 12.18 23.34 -0.94
N PHE A 48 12.76 22.97 -2.09
CA PHE A 48 12.94 23.89 -3.22
C PHE A 48 11.60 24.18 -3.92
N LYS A 49 11.42 25.44 -4.33
CA LYS A 49 10.34 25.89 -5.21
C LYS A 49 10.83 25.84 -6.65
N ASP A 50 10.00 25.34 -7.57
CA ASP A 50 10.34 25.38 -9.00
C ASP A 50 10.18 26.81 -9.53
N LEU A 51 11.30 27.46 -9.81
CA LEU A 51 11.36 28.81 -10.39
C LEU A 51 11.18 28.80 -11.91
N ASN A 52 11.27 27.63 -12.55
CA ASN A 52 11.21 27.47 -14.01
C ASN A 52 9.95 26.69 -14.44
N SER A 53 8.83 26.85 -13.74
CA SER A 53 7.57 26.13 -14.02
C SER A 53 7.03 26.38 -15.43
N GLU A 54 7.26 27.56 -16.01
CA GLU A 54 6.83 27.91 -17.37
C GLU A 54 7.64 27.20 -18.47
N LYS A 55 8.85 26.70 -18.15
CA LYS A 55 9.74 26.06 -19.12
C LYS A 55 9.49 24.56 -19.17
N SER A 56 9.37 24.02 -20.38
CA SER A 56 9.28 22.58 -20.59
C SER A 56 10.56 21.86 -20.11
N PRO A 57 10.47 20.59 -19.63
CA PRO A 57 11.62 19.88 -19.06
C PRO A 57 12.85 19.78 -19.97
N PHE A 58 12.66 19.74 -21.29
CA PHE A 58 13.74 19.65 -22.28
C PHE A 58 14.47 20.97 -22.54
N GLN A 59 13.81 22.11 -22.29
CA GLN A 59 14.39 23.45 -22.49
C GLN A 59 15.21 23.91 -21.28
N ARG A 60 15.19 23.15 -20.17
CA ARG A 60 15.91 23.50 -18.96
C ARG A 60 17.40 23.13 -19.07
N THR A 61 18.24 23.86 -18.35
CA THR A 61 19.71 23.86 -18.49
C THR A 61 20.35 22.49 -18.26
N TYR A 62 19.87 21.71 -17.28
CA TYR A 62 20.47 20.43 -16.88
C TYR A 62 19.79 19.20 -17.48
N ALA A 63 18.97 19.37 -18.53
CA ALA A 63 18.22 18.28 -19.14
C ALA A 63 19.12 17.17 -19.73
N ALA A 64 20.28 17.54 -20.29
CA ALA A 64 21.22 16.57 -20.85
C ALA A 64 21.84 15.66 -19.77
N GLN A 65 22.20 16.24 -18.62
CA GLN A 65 22.75 15.52 -17.47
C GLN A 65 21.69 14.59 -16.85
N ILE A 66 20.44 15.04 -16.73
CA ILE A 66 19.34 14.19 -16.26
C ILE A 66 19.12 13.01 -17.22
N LYS A 67 19.18 13.25 -18.54
CA LYS A 67 19.08 12.17 -19.54
C LYS A 67 20.23 11.16 -19.39
N ARG A 68 21.47 11.64 -19.22
CA ARG A 68 22.66 10.80 -18.95
C ARG A 68 22.47 9.93 -17.71
N CYS A 69 22.08 10.52 -16.58
CA CYS A 69 21.79 9.76 -15.35
C CYS A 69 20.60 8.79 -15.53
N GLY A 70 19.60 9.17 -16.33
CA GLY A 70 18.47 8.30 -16.67
C GLY A 70 18.87 7.08 -17.48
N GLU A 71 19.78 7.23 -18.44
CA GLU A 71 20.36 6.11 -19.20
C GLU A 71 21.19 5.20 -18.29
N MET A 72 22.01 5.75 -17.39
CA MET A 72 22.73 4.95 -16.38
C MET A 72 21.76 4.18 -15.48
N ALA A 73 20.68 4.81 -15.02
CA ALA A 73 19.65 4.14 -14.22
C ALA A 73 18.95 3.01 -14.99
N ARG A 74 18.74 3.16 -16.30
CA ARG A 74 18.24 2.08 -17.17
C ARG A 74 19.19 0.88 -17.19
N LYS A 75 20.51 1.12 -17.33
CA LYS A 75 21.53 0.05 -17.29
C LYS A 75 21.56 -0.67 -15.95
N VAL A 76 21.45 0.08 -14.85
CA VAL A 76 21.36 -0.50 -13.50
C VAL A 76 20.10 -1.38 -13.36
N ARG A 77 18.93 -0.95 -13.85
CA ARG A 77 17.72 -1.81 -13.85
C ARG A 77 17.92 -3.08 -14.68
N PHE A 78 18.56 -2.97 -15.84
CA PHE A 78 18.90 -4.14 -16.66
C PHE A 78 19.77 -5.14 -15.89
N PHE A 79 20.77 -4.68 -15.13
CA PHE A 79 21.57 -5.57 -14.28
C PHE A 79 20.74 -6.22 -13.17
N LYS A 80 19.82 -5.47 -12.53
CA LYS A 80 18.89 -6.01 -11.52
C LYS A 80 18.05 -7.16 -12.10
N ASP A 81 17.53 -6.99 -13.31
CA ASP A 81 16.75 -8.02 -14.01
C ASP A 81 17.58 -9.27 -14.38
N GLN A 82 18.86 -9.09 -14.73
CA GLN A 82 19.76 -10.21 -15.02
C GLN A 82 20.17 -10.96 -13.74
N MET A 83 20.41 -10.23 -12.66
CA MET A 83 20.72 -10.81 -11.35
C MET A 83 19.54 -11.59 -10.79
N SER A 84 18.31 -11.05 -10.90
CA SER A 84 17.11 -11.73 -10.42
C SER A 84 16.84 -13.04 -11.20
N LYS A 85 17.03 -13.03 -12.52
CA LYS A 85 16.97 -14.25 -13.35
C LYS A 85 18.03 -15.29 -12.97
N ALA A 86 19.20 -14.85 -12.48
CA ALA A 86 20.27 -15.74 -12.03
C ALA A 86 20.16 -16.15 -10.55
N GLY A 87 19.23 -15.56 -9.78
CA GLY A 87 19.09 -15.80 -8.34
C GLY A 87 20.23 -15.21 -7.50
N VAL A 88 20.99 -14.24 -8.04
CA VAL A 88 22.08 -13.58 -7.30
C VAL A 88 21.50 -12.43 -6.48
N VAL A 89 21.69 -12.50 -5.16
CA VAL A 89 21.27 -11.44 -4.23
C VAL A 89 22.42 -10.44 -4.11
N ALA A 90 22.12 -9.14 -4.23
CA ALA A 90 23.09 -8.07 -4.00
C ALA A 90 23.55 -8.09 -2.53
N LYS A 91 24.81 -7.76 -2.29
CA LYS A 91 25.37 -7.70 -0.93
C LYS A 91 25.33 -6.27 -0.43
N GLU A 92 24.61 -6.05 0.68
CA GLU A 92 24.67 -4.81 1.43
C GLU A 92 26.09 -4.61 1.98
N MET A 93 26.84 -3.70 1.36
CA MET A 93 28.15 -3.31 1.84
C MET A 93 28.06 -1.93 2.48
N LEU A 94 28.27 -1.89 3.80
CA LEU A 94 28.50 -0.65 4.53
C LEU A 94 29.80 0.00 4.06
N GLU A 95 29.70 1.32 3.85
CA GLU A 95 30.63 2.23 3.19
C GLU A 95 32.13 2.06 3.51
N LYS A 96 32.94 2.25 2.47
CA LYS A 96 34.00 3.25 2.48
C LYS A 96 33.88 4.08 1.21
N GLU A 97 33.66 5.38 1.38
CA GLU A 97 33.76 6.38 0.31
C GLU A 97 35.16 6.32 -0.30
N ASN A 98 35.30 5.54 -1.37
CA ASN A 98 36.24 5.92 -2.41
C ASN A 98 35.48 6.90 -3.28
N HIS A 99 36.06 8.07 -3.52
CA HIS A 99 35.57 9.03 -4.50
C HIS A 99 35.55 8.32 -5.86
N ILE A 100 34.40 7.74 -6.24
CA ILE A 100 34.22 7.13 -7.56
C ILE A 100 33.62 8.22 -8.43
N ASP A 101 34.37 8.60 -9.46
CA ASP A 101 33.92 9.57 -10.44
C ASP A 101 32.74 9.01 -11.24
N LEU A 102 31.74 9.86 -11.50
CA LEU A 102 30.53 9.46 -12.22
C LEU A 102 30.86 8.97 -13.65
N ASP A 103 31.87 9.58 -14.26
CA ASP A 103 32.35 9.25 -15.60
C ASP A 103 32.91 7.82 -15.65
N ASP A 104 33.68 7.42 -14.63
CA ASP A 104 34.19 6.06 -14.48
C ASP A 104 33.05 5.03 -14.33
N VAL A 105 32.00 5.38 -13.59
CA VAL A 105 30.83 4.51 -13.43
C VAL A 105 30.11 4.35 -14.77
N GLU A 106 29.94 5.42 -15.56
CA GLU A 106 29.27 5.32 -16.86
C GLU A 106 30.02 4.41 -17.82
N VAL A 107 31.34 4.57 -17.92
CA VAL A 107 32.18 3.73 -18.79
C VAL A 107 32.07 2.27 -18.37
N LYS A 108 32.24 1.98 -17.07
CA LYS A 108 32.13 0.61 -16.54
C LYS A 108 30.74 0.00 -16.76
N LEU A 109 29.66 0.76 -16.49
CA LEU A 109 28.29 0.27 -16.74
C LEU A 109 28.05 0.01 -18.23
N GLY A 110 28.63 0.82 -19.12
CA GLY A 110 28.53 0.62 -20.57
C GLY A 110 29.29 -0.61 -21.06
N GLU A 111 30.52 -0.81 -20.62
CA GLU A 111 31.34 -1.98 -20.96
C GLU A 111 30.67 -3.28 -20.49
N LEU A 112 30.21 -3.31 -19.23
CA LEU A 112 29.54 -4.48 -18.65
C LEU A 112 28.18 -4.78 -19.31
N GLU A 113 27.44 -3.75 -19.74
CA GLU A 113 26.19 -3.95 -20.49
C GLU A 113 26.49 -4.58 -21.85
N ALA A 114 27.47 -4.06 -22.58
CA ALA A 114 27.86 -4.59 -23.87
C ALA A 114 28.34 -6.05 -23.76
N GLU A 115 29.19 -6.35 -22.78
CA GLU A 115 29.69 -7.70 -22.51
C GLU A 115 28.56 -8.67 -22.15
N LEU A 116 27.64 -8.28 -21.26
CA LEU A 116 26.50 -9.13 -20.90
C LEU A 116 25.52 -9.35 -22.06
N VAL A 117 25.27 -8.33 -22.89
CA VAL A 117 24.42 -8.46 -24.07
C VAL A 117 25.06 -9.40 -25.09
N GLU A 118 26.37 -9.29 -25.31
CA GLU A 118 27.11 -10.18 -26.20
C GLU A 118 27.11 -11.63 -25.69
N ILE A 119 27.42 -11.84 -24.40
CA ILE A 119 27.40 -13.17 -23.77
C ILE A 119 26.01 -13.79 -23.86
N ASN A 120 24.95 -13.02 -23.57
CA ASN A 120 23.58 -13.53 -23.66
C ASN A 120 23.21 -13.88 -25.11
N ALA A 121 23.55 -13.03 -26.08
CA ALA A 121 23.28 -13.32 -27.49
C ALA A 121 24.05 -14.56 -27.99
N ASN A 122 25.29 -14.76 -27.54
CA ASN A 122 26.09 -15.92 -27.89
C ASN A 122 25.55 -17.19 -27.21
N ASN A 123 25.19 -17.13 -25.93
CA ASN A 123 24.57 -18.24 -25.21
C ASN A 123 23.23 -18.63 -25.83
N ASP A 124 22.40 -17.67 -26.23
CA ASP A 124 21.13 -17.96 -26.92
C ASP A 124 21.38 -18.67 -28.26
N LYS A 125 22.35 -18.23 -29.05
CA LYS A 125 22.73 -18.93 -30.30
C LYS A 125 23.21 -20.35 -30.03
N LEU A 126 24.09 -20.55 -29.04
CA LEU A 126 24.59 -21.86 -28.65
C LEU A 126 23.46 -22.77 -28.14
N GLN A 127 22.54 -22.23 -27.33
CA GLN A 127 21.39 -22.96 -26.82
C GLN A 127 20.45 -23.39 -27.95
N ARG A 128 20.22 -22.53 -28.96
CA ARG A 128 19.45 -22.88 -30.16
C ARG A 128 20.11 -24.03 -30.91
N SER A 129 21.41 -23.94 -31.21
CA SER A 129 22.15 -25.01 -31.90
C SER A 129 22.19 -26.31 -31.09
N TYR A 130 22.29 -26.23 -29.76
CA TYR A 130 22.20 -27.38 -28.87
C TYR A 130 20.83 -28.05 -28.94
N ASN A 131 19.75 -27.26 -28.88
CA ASN A 131 18.38 -27.77 -28.98
C ASN A 131 18.11 -28.42 -30.35
N GLU A 132 18.58 -27.83 -31.45
CA GLU A 132 18.49 -28.40 -32.80
C GLU A 132 19.21 -29.76 -32.90
N LEU A 133 20.41 -29.88 -32.32
CA LEU A 133 21.16 -31.14 -32.30
C LEU A 133 20.54 -32.18 -31.36
N MET A 134 19.94 -31.75 -30.24
CA MET A 134 19.16 -32.63 -29.35
C MET A 134 17.96 -33.22 -30.09
N GLU A 135 17.20 -32.38 -30.79
CA GLU A 135 16.11 -32.83 -31.66
C GLU A 135 16.61 -33.80 -32.74
N TYR A 136 17.74 -33.48 -33.37
CA TYR A 136 18.30 -34.35 -34.40
C TYR A 136 18.68 -35.73 -33.85
N LYS A 137 19.35 -35.77 -32.69
CA LYS A 137 19.70 -37.01 -31.98
C LYS A 137 18.46 -37.87 -31.70
N LEU A 138 17.39 -37.25 -31.20
CA LEU A 138 16.12 -37.91 -30.91
C LEU A 138 15.48 -38.51 -32.18
N VAL A 139 15.50 -37.77 -33.28
CA VAL A 139 15.01 -38.26 -34.58
C VAL A 139 15.83 -39.44 -35.07
N LEU A 140 17.17 -39.37 -35.02
CA LEU A 140 18.05 -40.47 -35.43
C LEU A 140 17.79 -41.75 -34.62
N GLN A 141 17.55 -41.63 -33.32
CA GLN A 141 17.28 -42.76 -32.44
C GLN A 141 15.90 -43.38 -32.74
N LYS A 142 14.83 -42.57 -32.75
CA LYS A 142 13.45 -43.06 -32.92
C LYS A 142 13.13 -43.49 -34.35
N ALA A 143 13.64 -42.78 -35.37
CA ALA A 143 13.53 -43.25 -36.74
C ALA A 143 14.36 -44.54 -36.94
N GLY A 144 15.53 -44.65 -36.30
CA GLY A 144 16.33 -45.88 -36.29
C GLY A 144 15.61 -47.11 -35.75
N GLU A 145 14.96 -46.98 -34.60
CA GLU A 145 14.10 -48.01 -34.02
C GLU A 145 12.98 -48.42 -35.00
N PHE A 146 12.40 -47.46 -35.72
CA PHE A 146 11.37 -47.73 -36.72
C PHE A 146 11.91 -48.52 -37.93
N PHE A 147 13.03 -48.10 -38.53
CA PHE A 147 13.60 -48.82 -39.68
C PHE A 147 14.14 -50.20 -39.30
N SER A 148 14.77 -50.33 -38.13
CA SER A 148 15.26 -51.62 -37.63
C SER A 148 14.12 -52.59 -37.29
N SER A 149 13.02 -52.11 -36.70
CA SER A 149 11.81 -52.93 -36.48
C SER A 149 11.14 -53.31 -37.81
N ALA A 150 11.01 -52.39 -38.77
CA ALA A 150 10.48 -52.68 -40.09
C ALA A 150 11.32 -53.72 -40.85
N HIS A 151 12.66 -53.62 -40.76
CA HIS A 151 13.55 -54.61 -41.38
C HIS A 151 13.41 -55.99 -40.72
N ARG A 152 13.36 -56.05 -39.38
CA ARG A 152 13.13 -57.32 -38.64
C ARG A 152 11.80 -57.97 -39.00
N SER A 153 10.72 -57.18 -39.10
CA SER A 153 9.40 -57.68 -39.52
C SER A 153 9.39 -58.16 -40.97
N ALA A 154 10.06 -57.46 -41.88
CA ALA A 154 10.19 -57.90 -43.27
C ALA A 154 10.99 -59.20 -43.38
N THR A 155 12.10 -59.34 -42.66
CA THR A 155 12.87 -60.60 -42.63
C THR A 155 12.09 -61.74 -41.98
N ALA A 156 11.28 -61.47 -40.96
CA ALA A 156 10.40 -62.47 -40.34
C ALA A 156 9.29 -62.94 -41.29
N GLN A 157 8.62 -62.02 -42.00
CA GLN A 157 7.62 -62.37 -43.02
C GLN A 157 8.24 -63.11 -44.21
N GLN A 158 9.45 -62.74 -44.64
CA GLN A 158 10.16 -63.46 -45.69
C GLN A 158 10.43 -64.92 -45.28
N ARG A 159 10.86 -65.14 -44.02
CA ARG A 159 11.06 -66.48 -43.45
C ARG A 159 9.76 -67.28 -43.32
N GLU A 160 8.64 -66.63 -42.99
CA GLU A 160 7.33 -67.27 -42.94
C GLU A 160 6.85 -67.69 -44.34
N ILE A 161 7.03 -66.85 -45.36
CA ILE A 161 6.68 -67.17 -46.76
C ILE A 161 7.55 -68.29 -47.32
N GLU A 162 8.85 -68.27 -47.05
CA GLU A 162 9.77 -69.37 -47.42
C GLU A 162 9.39 -70.69 -46.71
N SER A 163 8.87 -70.62 -45.49
CA SER A 163 8.40 -71.83 -44.77
C SER A 163 7.08 -72.39 -45.32
N GLN A 164 6.21 -71.55 -45.90
CA GLN A 164 4.96 -71.99 -46.52
C GLN A 164 5.17 -72.56 -47.93
N GLN A 165 6.14 -72.07 -48.68
CA GLN A 165 6.48 -72.60 -50.02
C GLN A 165 7.17 -73.97 -49.99
N ALA A 166 7.71 -74.41 -48.86
CA ALA A 166 8.31 -75.75 -48.73
C ALA A 166 7.27 -76.89 -48.54
N GLY A 167 5.97 -76.57 -48.40
CA GLY A 167 4.91 -77.52 -48.00
C GLY A 167 3.98 -78.02 -49.10
N GLU A 168 3.92 -77.40 -50.28
CA GLU A 168 3.02 -77.79 -51.37
C GLU A 168 3.72 -77.69 -52.74
N ASP A 169 4.20 -78.82 -53.27
CA ASP A 169 4.39 -79.01 -54.73
C ASP A 169 4.55 -80.51 -55.06
N LEU A 170 3.44 -81.19 -55.34
CA LEU A 170 3.33 -82.44 -56.12
C LEU A 170 2.01 -82.40 -56.92
N LEU A 171 2.14 -82.38 -58.26
CA LEU A 171 1.14 -82.66 -59.34
C LEU A 171 0.32 -81.49 -59.96
N GLU A 172 1.01 -80.79 -60.87
CA GLU A 172 0.67 -80.35 -62.26
C GLU A 172 -0.73 -79.88 -62.70
N SER A 173 -0.75 -78.67 -63.31
CA SER A 173 -1.26 -78.46 -64.69
C SER A 173 -0.52 -77.28 -65.37
N PRO A 174 0.15 -77.47 -66.52
CA PRO A 174 1.03 -76.48 -67.14
C PRO A 174 0.34 -75.77 -68.32
N LEU A 175 -0.13 -74.53 -68.15
CA LEU A 175 -0.64 -73.78 -69.32
C LEU A 175 -0.54 -72.25 -69.27
N LEU A 176 0.15 -71.65 -68.29
CA LEU A 176 0.42 -70.21 -68.25
C LEU A 176 1.78 -69.93 -67.57
N GLN A 177 2.88 -70.21 -68.28
CA GLN A 177 4.21 -69.69 -67.93
C GLN A 177 4.72 -68.76 -69.03
N GLU A 178 4.02 -67.63 -69.21
CA GLU A 178 4.68 -66.42 -69.68
C GLU A 178 5.36 -65.75 -68.47
N LYS A 179 6.68 -65.69 -68.55
CA LYS A 179 7.61 -64.83 -67.79
C LYS A 179 6.93 -63.73 -66.96
N LYS A 180 6.92 -63.90 -65.64
CA LYS A 180 7.16 -62.79 -64.70
C LYS A 180 8.56 -62.93 -64.12
N SER A 181 9.55 -62.62 -64.95
CA SER A 181 10.75 -61.98 -64.43
C SER A 181 10.31 -60.64 -63.83
N ILE A 182 10.13 -60.59 -62.50
CA ILE A 182 10.15 -59.30 -61.82
C ILE A 182 11.61 -58.87 -61.84
N ASP A 183 11.91 -58.03 -62.81
CA ASP A 183 13.08 -57.17 -62.88
C ASP A 183 13.40 -56.61 -61.49
N SER A 184 14.58 -56.96 -60.97
CA SER A 184 15.20 -56.32 -59.80
C SER A 184 15.53 -54.83 -60.04
N THR A 185 15.27 -54.32 -61.24
CA THR A 185 15.47 -52.92 -61.66
C THR A 185 14.23 -52.02 -61.49
N LYS A 186 13.11 -52.53 -60.92
CA LYS A 186 11.95 -51.72 -60.51
C LYS A 186 11.65 -51.79 -59.00
N GLN A 187 12.66 -51.67 -58.14
CA GLN A 187 12.41 -51.18 -56.79
C GLN A 187 12.09 -49.69 -56.87
N VAL A 188 10.81 -49.33 -56.76
CA VAL A 188 10.39 -47.93 -56.58
C VAL A 188 10.97 -47.48 -55.24
N LYS A 189 12.12 -46.79 -55.26
CA LYS A 189 12.67 -46.15 -54.06
C LYS A 189 11.69 -45.08 -53.59
N LEU A 190 10.97 -45.39 -52.52
CA LEU A 190 10.10 -44.43 -51.84
C LEU A 190 10.99 -43.35 -51.21
N GLY A 191 10.64 -42.09 -51.43
CA GLY A 191 11.24 -41.00 -50.68
C GLY A 191 10.66 -41.00 -49.26
N PHE A 192 11.49 -40.77 -48.25
CA PHE A 192 11.02 -40.56 -46.89
C PHE A 192 11.41 -39.17 -46.39
N LEU A 193 10.64 -38.65 -45.44
CA LEU A 193 10.90 -37.40 -44.74
C LEU A 193 10.75 -37.63 -43.25
N THR A 194 11.73 -37.19 -42.47
CA THR A 194 11.76 -37.30 -41.02
C THR A 194 11.77 -35.91 -40.38
N GLY A 195 11.05 -35.75 -39.28
CA GLY A 195 11.03 -34.51 -38.51
C GLY A 195 10.26 -34.63 -37.20
N LEU A 196 10.14 -33.50 -36.49
CA LEU A 196 9.32 -33.39 -35.29
C LEU A 196 8.13 -32.45 -35.51
N VAL A 197 7.00 -32.80 -34.90
CA VAL A 197 5.79 -31.96 -34.84
C VAL A 197 5.33 -31.88 -33.38
N PRO A 198 4.88 -30.70 -32.90
CA PRO A 198 4.27 -30.57 -31.59
C PRO A 198 3.08 -31.52 -31.41
N ARG A 199 2.96 -32.15 -30.23
CA ARG A 199 1.95 -33.18 -29.95
C ARG A 199 0.53 -32.68 -30.24
N ASP A 200 0.21 -31.45 -29.89
CA ASP A 200 -1.12 -30.83 -30.10
C ASP A 200 -1.53 -30.78 -31.57
N LYS A 201 -0.55 -30.62 -32.46
CA LYS A 201 -0.77 -30.47 -33.90
C LYS A 201 -0.67 -31.79 -34.67
N SER A 202 -0.25 -32.87 -34.01
CA SER A 202 0.05 -34.17 -34.64
C SER A 202 -1.12 -34.79 -35.42
N MET A 203 -2.33 -34.81 -34.82
CA MET A 203 -3.53 -35.38 -35.44
C MET A 203 -4.09 -34.51 -36.58
N VAL A 204 -3.91 -33.19 -36.50
CA VAL A 204 -4.34 -32.27 -37.57
C VAL A 204 -3.36 -32.39 -38.74
N PHE A 205 -2.06 -32.45 -38.45
CA PHE A 205 -1.00 -32.65 -39.43
C PHE A 205 -1.23 -33.92 -40.25
N GLU A 206 -1.50 -35.06 -39.61
CA GLU A 206 -1.81 -36.32 -40.29
C GLU A 206 -3.03 -36.20 -41.23
N ARG A 207 -4.13 -35.63 -40.73
CA ARG A 207 -5.36 -35.45 -41.52
C ARG A 207 -5.14 -34.57 -42.75
N ILE A 208 -4.39 -33.49 -42.63
CA ILE A 208 -4.09 -32.60 -43.77
C ILE A 208 -3.17 -33.29 -44.76
N LEU A 209 -2.15 -34.01 -44.28
CA LEU A 209 -1.24 -34.77 -45.13
C LEU A 209 -1.99 -35.82 -45.96
N PHE A 210 -2.89 -36.56 -45.32
CA PHE A 210 -3.74 -37.58 -45.95
C PHE A 210 -4.68 -36.97 -47.00
N ARG A 211 -5.33 -35.84 -46.68
CA ARG A 211 -6.25 -35.14 -47.59
C ARG A 211 -5.53 -34.52 -48.80
N ALA A 212 -4.35 -33.92 -48.57
CA ALA A 212 -3.59 -33.23 -49.62
C ALA A 212 -3.02 -34.18 -50.69
N THR A 213 -2.74 -35.43 -50.31
CA THR A 213 -2.17 -36.46 -51.19
C THR A 213 -3.14 -37.58 -51.54
N ARG A 214 -4.42 -37.42 -51.17
CA ARG A 214 -5.51 -38.36 -51.47
C ARG A 214 -5.21 -39.79 -51.00
N GLY A 215 -4.56 -39.93 -49.83
CA GLY A 215 -4.23 -41.22 -49.24
C GLY A 215 -2.98 -41.91 -49.78
N ASN A 216 -2.23 -41.29 -50.69
CA ASN A 216 -1.01 -41.88 -51.29
C ASN A 216 0.27 -41.69 -50.46
N ILE A 217 0.14 -41.51 -49.14
CA ILE A 217 1.25 -41.32 -48.21
C ILE A 217 1.09 -42.27 -47.04
N PHE A 218 2.21 -42.87 -46.61
CA PHE A 218 2.29 -43.61 -45.35
C PHE A 218 3.01 -42.77 -44.30
N ILE A 219 2.35 -42.47 -43.18
CA ILE A 219 2.92 -41.71 -42.06
C ILE A 219 2.96 -42.60 -40.82
N ARG A 220 4.08 -42.56 -40.11
CA ARG A 220 4.27 -43.17 -38.79
C ARG A 220 4.72 -42.09 -37.82
N GLN A 221 4.06 -42.00 -36.68
CA GLN A 221 4.42 -41.07 -35.61
C GLN A 221 4.80 -41.87 -34.35
N THR A 222 5.86 -41.45 -33.68
CA THR A 222 6.27 -41.97 -32.38
C THR A 222 6.33 -40.83 -31.37
N VAL A 223 5.77 -41.06 -30.20
CA VAL A 223 5.72 -40.08 -29.10
C VAL A 223 7.08 -40.02 -28.43
N ILE A 224 7.55 -38.82 -28.09
CA ILE A 224 8.70 -38.62 -27.21
C ILE A 224 8.18 -38.50 -25.78
N GLU A 225 8.69 -39.35 -24.87
CA GLU A 225 8.25 -39.38 -23.47
C GLU A 225 8.78 -38.18 -22.67
N GLU A 226 9.92 -37.62 -23.07
CA GLU A 226 10.51 -36.44 -22.43
C GLU A 226 10.20 -35.15 -23.20
N PRO A 227 9.76 -34.07 -22.54
CA PRO A 227 9.51 -32.79 -23.19
C PRO A 227 10.82 -32.15 -23.65
N VAL A 228 10.87 -31.75 -24.93
CA VAL A 228 12.04 -31.15 -25.56
C VAL A 228 11.88 -29.63 -25.58
N ILE A 229 12.98 -28.91 -25.41
CA ILE A 229 12.97 -27.44 -25.48
C ILE A 229 12.92 -27.02 -26.94
N ASP A 230 11.90 -26.24 -27.32
CA ASP A 230 11.77 -25.70 -28.67
C ASP A 230 12.95 -24.77 -29.00
N PRO A 231 13.60 -24.93 -30.17
CA PRO A 231 14.70 -24.06 -30.58
C PRO A 231 14.25 -22.61 -30.80
N ASN A 232 12.97 -22.38 -31.12
CA ASN A 232 12.45 -21.05 -31.41
C ASN A 232 11.73 -20.40 -30.23
N SER A 233 10.98 -21.16 -29.41
CA SER A 233 10.25 -20.58 -28.26
C SER A 233 11.00 -20.71 -26.93
N GLY A 234 11.94 -21.65 -26.82
CA GLY A 234 12.62 -21.93 -25.54
C GLY A 234 11.72 -22.61 -24.50
N GLU A 235 10.49 -22.97 -24.85
CA GLU A 235 9.55 -23.64 -23.97
C GLU A 235 9.70 -25.16 -24.07
N LYS A 236 9.41 -25.85 -22.96
CA LYS A 236 9.35 -27.31 -22.93
C LYS A 236 8.05 -27.75 -23.59
N ALA A 237 8.16 -28.30 -24.80
CA ALA A 237 7.04 -28.80 -25.57
C ALA A 237 7.13 -30.32 -25.74
N GLU A 238 5.99 -30.99 -25.65
CA GLU A 238 5.87 -32.38 -26.03
C GLU A 238 5.85 -32.49 -27.56
N LYS A 239 6.74 -33.30 -28.12
CA LYS A 239 6.87 -33.49 -29.57
C LYS A 239 6.73 -34.95 -29.96
N ASN A 240 6.25 -35.15 -31.18
CA ASN A 240 6.23 -36.45 -31.83
C ASN A 240 7.22 -36.46 -32.99
N VAL A 241 8.01 -37.52 -33.10
CA VAL A 241 8.81 -37.79 -34.31
C VAL A 241 7.88 -38.38 -35.35
N PHE A 242 7.92 -37.87 -36.58
CA PHE A 242 7.17 -38.43 -37.69
C PHE A 242 8.12 -38.90 -38.80
N VAL A 243 7.73 -39.98 -39.45
CA VAL A 243 8.35 -40.50 -40.68
C VAL A 243 7.26 -40.59 -41.73
N VAL A 244 7.44 -39.89 -42.85
CA VAL A 244 6.49 -39.82 -43.96
C VAL A 244 7.11 -40.41 -45.21
N PHE A 245 6.52 -41.47 -45.74
CA PHE A 245 6.90 -42.10 -46.99
C PHE A 245 6.01 -41.60 -48.13
N TYR A 246 6.64 -41.18 -49.23
CA TYR A 246 5.96 -40.63 -50.39
C TYR A 246 6.58 -41.15 -51.69
N SER A 247 5.77 -41.15 -52.75
CA SER A 247 6.21 -41.44 -54.11
C SER A 247 6.02 -40.19 -54.98
N GLY A 248 7.10 -39.78 -55.67
CA GLY A 248 7.09 -38.65 -56.61
C GLY A 248 7.40 -37.26 -56.02
N GLU A 249 7.98 -36.41 -56.85
CA GLU A 249 8.52 -35.09 -56.48
C GLU A 249 7.43 -34.02 -56.21
N ARG A 250 6.27 -34.14 -56.87
CA ARG A 250 5.10 -33.29 -56.60
C ARG A 250 4.51 -33.52 -55.19
N ALA A 251 4.61 -34.75 -54.67
CA ALA A 251 4.18 -35.05 -53.30
C ALA A 251 5.19 -34.46 -52.30
N LYS A 252 6.50 -34.62 -52.56
CA LYS A 252 7.57 -34.02 -51.76
C LYS A 252 7.37 -32.51 -51.54
N SER A 253 7.18 -31.75 -52.61
CA SER A 253 7.00 -30.28 -52.51
C SER A 253 5.76 -29.87 -51.72
N LYS A 254 4.65 -30.61 -51.83
CA LYS A 254 3.44 -30.37 -51.01
C LYS A 254 3.68 -30.69 -49.54
N ILE A 255 4.31 -31.82 -49.23
CA ILE A 255 4.65 -32.21 -47.86
C ILE A 255 5.56 -31.16 -47.21
N LEU A 256 6.58 -30.68 -47.95
CA LEU A 256 7.50 -29.66 -47.45
C LEU A 256 6.77 -28.37 -47.03
N LYS A 257 5.82 -27.89 -47.85
CA LYS A 257 5.00 -26.71 -47.53
C LYS A 257 4.09 -26.93 -46.32
N ILE A 258 3.53 -28.13 -46.17
CA ILE A 258 2.69 -28.48 -45.01
C ILE A 258 3.56 -28.54 -43.75
N CYS A 259 4.75 -29.14 -43.81
CA CYS A 259 5.69 -29.14 -42.68
C CYS A 259 6.06 -27.73 -42.23
N GLU A 260 6.33 -26.81 -43.18
CA GLU A 260 6.63 -25.41 -42.87
C GLU A 260 5.44 -24.68 -42.24
N ALA A 261 4.21 -24.88 -42.75
CA ALA A 261 3.01 -24.26 -42.19
C ALA A 261 2.69 -24.72 -40.76
N PHE A 262 3.07 -25.95 -40.40
CA PHE A 262 2.86 -26.51 -39.06
C PHE A 262 4.01 -26.23 -38.08
N GLY A 263 5.12 -25.63 -38.54
CA GLY A 263 6.31 -25.40 -37.72
C GLY A 263 7.09 -26.68 -37.40
N ALA A 264 7.10 -27.63 -38.33
CA ALA A 264 7.77 -28.92 -38.15
C ALA A 264 9.26 -28.83 -38.52
N ASN A 265 10.15 -29.13 -37.55
CA ASN A 265 11.59 -29.17 -37.79
C ASN A 265 11.97 -30.45 -38.53
N ARG A 266 12.76 -30.33 -39.60
CA ARG A 266 13.11 -31.43 -40.51
C ARG A 266 14.59 -31.75 -40.37
N TYR A 267 14.91 -33.03 -40.30
CA TYR A 267 16.29 -33.48 -40.19
C TYR A 267 16.62 -34.56 -41.23
N PRO A 268 17.82 -34.52 -41.84
CA PRO A 268 18.22 -35.52 -42.83
C PRO A 268 18.50 -36.87 -42.15
N PHE A 269 17.88 -37.93 -42.68
CA PHE A 269 18.05 -39.31 -42.20
C PHE A 269 18.55 -40.20 -43.35
N SER A 270 19.42 -41.17 -43.07
CA SER A 270 19.96 -42.14 -44.03
C SER A 270 19.57 -43.55 -43.63
N GLU A 271 19.20 -44.39 -44.59
CA GLU A 271 18.79 -45.78 -44.38
C GLU A 271 19.97 -46.72 -44.03
N ASP A 272 21.21 -46.30 -44.33
CA ASP A 272 22.41 -47.12 -44.10
C ASP A 272 22.73 -47.22 -42.60
N LEU A 273 22.59 -48.41 -42.00
CA LEU A 273 22.87 -48.66 -40.58
C LEU A 273 24.28 -48.22 -40.15
N GLY A 274 25.28 -48.41 -41.02
CA GLY A 274 26.66 -47.97 -40.77
C GLY A 274 26.81 -46.44 -40.72
N ARG A 275 26.17 -45.72 -41.65
CA ARG A 275 26.20 -44.24 -41.66
C ARG A 275 25.35 -43.65 -40.53
N GLN A 276 24.25 -44.32 -40.17
CA GLN A 276 23.42 -43.91 -39.04
C GLN A 276 24.20 -43.96 -37.72
N ALA A 277 24.95 -45.05 -37.49
CA ALA A 277 25.81 -45.16 -36.31
C ALA A 277 26.88 -44.07 -36.29
N GLN A 278 27.51 -43.79 -37.44
CA GLN A 278 28.49 -42.70 -37.60
C GLN A 278 27.88 -41.32 -37.30
N MET A 279 26.73 -40.98 -37.90
CA MET A 279 26.03 -39.72 -37.64
C MET A 279 25.60 -39.58 -36.17
N MET A 280 25.16 -40.67 -35.54
CA MET A 280 24.79 -40.65 -34.12
C MET A 280 26.01 -40.38 -33.23
N THR A 281 27.17 -40.99 -33.53
CA THR A 281 28.42 -40.71 -32.81
C THR A 281 28.92 -39.28 -33.03
N GLU A 282 28.79 -38.74 -34.25
CA GLU A 282 29.18 -37.37 -34.57
C GLU A 282 28.28 -36.35 -33.85
N VAL A 283 26.96 -36.52 -33.93
CA VAL A 283 25.98 -35.63 -33.28
C VAL A 283 26.14 -35.69 -31.76
N SER A 284 26.32 -36.87 -31.17
CA SER A 284 26.54 -36.99 -29.72
C SER A 284 27.85 -36.35 -29.26
N GLY A 285 28.93 -36.48 -30.04
CA GLY A 285 30.19 -35.77 -29.78
C GLY A 285 30.01 -34.25 -29.76
N ARG A 286 29.45 -33.68 -30.85
CA ARG A 286 29.16 -32.24 -30.92
C ARG A 286 28.26 -31.74 -29.80
N LEU A 287 27.30 -32.57 -29.38
CA LEU A 287 26.38 -32.23 -28.31
C LEU A 287 27.08 -32.11 -26.96
N THR A 288 28.02 -33.03 -26.69
CA THR A 288 28.86 -32.94 -25.48
C THR A 288 29.78 -31.73 -25.51
N GLU A 289 30.40 -31.44 -26.65
CA GLU A 289 31.23 -30.24 -26.83
C GLU A 289 30.40 -28.96 -26.59
N LEU A 290 29.26 -28.82 -27.26
CA LEU A 290 28.37 -27.67 -27.07
C LEU A 290 27.90 -27.56 -25.62
N LYS A 291 27.56 -28.67 -24.97
CA LYS A 291 27.16 -28.65 -23.56
C LYS A 291 28.27 -28.09 -22.67
N THR A 292 29.51 -28.52 -22.87
CA THR A 292 30.65 -27.99 -22.11
C THR A 292 30.88 -26.50 -22.39
N THR A 293 30.70 -26.04 -23.64
CA THR A 293 30.82 -24.61 -23.97
C THR A 293 29.72 -23.76 -23.35
N ILE A 294 28.47 -24.26 -23.32
CA ILE A 294 27.33 -23.59 -22.67
C ILE A 294 27.56 -23.51 -21.17
N ASP A 295 28.03 -24.60 -20.54
CA ASP A 295 28.32 -24.62 -19.11
C ASP A 295 29.46 -23.66 -18.75
N ALA A 296 30.51 -23.57 -19.59
CA ALA A 296 31.57 -22.58 -19.45
C ALA A 296 31.06 -21.14 -19.62
N GLY A 297 30.19 -20.89 -20.62
CA GLY A 297 29.57 -19.59 -20.87
C GLY A 297 28.65 -19.14 -19.73
N LEU A 298 27.87 -20.05 -19.17
CA LEU A 298 27.03 -19.80 -17.98
C LEU A 298 27.89 -19.53 -16.74
N GLY A 299 28.99 -20.27 -16.56
CA GLY A 299 29.95 -20.03 -15.48
C GLY A 299 30.58 -18.64 -15.56
N HIS A 300 31.03 -18.24 -16.75
CA HIS A 300 31.59 -16.90 -16.99
C HIS A 300 30.56 -15.80 -16.71
N ARG A 301 29.33 -15.95 -17.25
CA ARG A 301 28.21 -15.03 -16.99
C ARG A 301 27.93 -14.90 -15.49
N ASN A 302 27.88 -16.02 -14.76
CA ASN A 302 27.61 -16.00 -13.32
C ASN A 302 28.74 -15.31 -12.53
N SER A 303 30.01 -15.52 -12.89
CA SER A 303 31.15 -14.81 -12.28
C SER A 303 31.07 -13.29 -12.50
N LEU A 304 30.67 -12.87 -13.70
CA LEU A 304 30.47 -11.47 -14.02
C LEU A 304 29.31 -10.87 -13.21
N LEU A 305 28.18 -11.59 -13.13
CA LEU A 305 27.03 -11.19 -12.34
C LEU A 305 27.35 -11.10 -10.83
N HIS A 306 28.21 -11.97 -10.30
CA HIS A 306 28.70 -11.85 -8.91
C HIS A 306 29.55 -10.60 -8.72
N THR A 307 30.46 -10.31 -9.66
CA THR A 307 31.30 -9.09 -9.61
C THR A 307 30.46 -7.81 -9.68
N ILE A 308 29.40 -7.83 -10.49
CA ILE A 308 28.40 -6.75 -10.57
C ILE A 308 27.64 -6.67 -9.24
N GLY A 309 27.18 -7.80 -8.71
CA GLY A 309 26.40 -7.87 -7.48
C GLY A 309 27.10 -7.27 -6.26
N ASP A 310 28.44 -7.36 -6.19
CA ASP A 310 29.24 -6.76 -5.11
C ASP A 310 29.27 -5.22 -5.16
N LYS A 311 29.18 -4.62 -6.35
CA LYS A 311 29.26 -3.16 -6.56
C LYS A 311 27.92 -2.51 -6.91
N PHE A 312 26.91 -3.32 -7.17
CA PHE A 312 25.62 -2.91 -7.70
C PHE A 312 24.94 -1.84 -6.84
N GLU A 313 24.88 -2.05 -5.53
CA GLU A 313 24.19 -1.14 -4.61
C GLU A 313 24.87 0.23 -4.56
N LEU A 314 26.21 0.26 -4.56
CA LEU A 314 26.98 1.50 -4.57
C LEU A 314 26.73 2.30 -5.84
N TRP A 315 26.76 1.65 -7.01
CA TRP A 315 26.46 2.31 -8.28
C TRP A 315 25.02 2.83 -8.32
N ASN A 316 24.08 2.03 -7.83
CA ASN A 316 22.67 2.39 -7.79
C ASN A 316 22.40 3.61 -6.90
N LEU A 317 22.94 3.62 -5.67
CA LEU A 317 22.84 4.75 -4.76
C LEU A 317 23.48 6.01 -5.35
N LYS A 318 24.67 5.89 -5.96
CA LYS A 318 25.36 7.03 -6.58
C LYS A 318 24.58 7.61 -7.77
N VAL A 319 24.09 6.77 -8.69
CA VAL A 319 23.29 7.21 -9.84
C VAL A 319 22.00 7.88 -9.40
N ARG A 320 21.33 7.35 -8.36
CA ARG A 320 20.13 7.99 -7.79
C ARG A 320 20.45 9.33 -7.14
N LYS A 321 21.51 9.42 -6.33
CA LYS A 321 21.98 10.65 -5.68
C LYS A 321 22.23 11.73 -6.73
N GLU A 322 22.98 11.41 -7.78
CA GLU A 322 23.30 12.34 -8.86
C GLU A 322 22.07 12.77 -9.66
N LYS A 323 21.17 11.83 -10.01
CA LYS A 323 19.90 12.15 -10.68
C LYS A 323 19.07 13.15 -9.87
N ALA A 324 19.00 12.97 -8.55
CA ALA A 324 18.28 13.86 -7.64
C ALA A 324 18.93 15.26 -7.53
N ILE A 325 20.27 15.32 -7.50
CA ILE A 325 21.03 16.58 -7.52
C ILE A 325 20.78 17.34 -8.84
N TYR A 326 20.86 16.68 -10.00
CA TYR A 326 20.60 17.36 -11.27
C TYR A 326 19.14 17.77 -11.42
N HIS A 327 18.19 16.98 -10.89
CA HIS A 327 16.78 17.35 -10.90
C HIS A 327 16.52 18.62 -10.08
N THR A 328 17.13 18.73 -8.89
CA THR A 328 17.03 19.95 -8.06
C THR A 328 17.73 21.16 -8.67
N LEU A 329 18.93 20.98 -9.24
CA LEU A 329 19.60 22.04 -10.00
C LEU A 329 18.74 22.56 -11.17
N ASN A 330 17.92 21.68 -11.77
CA ASN A 330 17.03 22.04 -12.85
C ASN A 330 15.80 22.87 -12.42
N MET A 331 15.49 22.89 -11.12
CA MET A 331 14.45 23.76 -10.54
C MET A 331 14.98 25.17 -10.26
N LEU A 332 16.31 25.35 -10.19
CA LEU A 332 16.94 26.63 -9.90
C LEU A 332 16.93 27.56 -11.11
N SER A 333 16.76 28.85 -10.88
CA SER A 333 16.87 29.85 -11.94
C SER A 333 18.34 30.20 -12.17
N LEU A 334 18.72 30.40 -13.44
CA LEU A 334 20.09 30.74 -13.83
C LEU A 334 20.16 32.23 -14.15
N ASP A 335 20.98 32.97 -13.40
CA ASP A 335 21.32 34.35 -13.71
C ASP A 335 22.58 34.38 -14.58
N VAL A 336 22.37 34.59 -15.89
CA VAL A 336 23.43 34.60 -16.91
C VAL A 336 24.45 35.71 -16.64
N THR A 337 24.03 36.82 -16.03
CA THR A 337 24.89 37.99 -15.85
C THR A 337 25.93 37.80 -14.74
N LYS A 338 25.57 37.07 -13.68
CA LYS A 338 26.41 36.89 -12.49
C LYS A 338 27.09 35.52 -12.40
N LYS A 339 26.80 34.61 -13.35
CA LYS A 339 27.21 33.21 -13.28
C LYS A 339 26.80 32.52 -11.95
N CYS A 340 25.63 32.90 -11.44
CA CYS A 340 25.07 32.37 -10.21
C CYS A 340 23.75 31.66 -10.48
N LEU A 341 23.45 30.65 -9.67
CA LEU A 341 22.14 30.04 -9.58
C LEU A 341 21.38 30.67 -8.41
N VAL A 342 20.11 30.99 -8.65
CA VAL A 342 19.21 31.48 -7.62
C VAL A 342 18.19 30.39 -7.33
N ALA A 343 18.16 29.97 -6.07
CA ALA A 343 17.20 29.01 -5.54
C ALA A 343 16.26 29.72 -4.57
N GLU A 344 14.97 29.39 -4.63
CA GLU A 344 14.02 29.74 -3.58
C GLU A 344 13.53 28.45 -2.93
N GLY A 345 13.38 28.45 -1.62
CA GLY A 345 12.92 27.28 -0.91
C GLY A 345 12.40 27.59 0.49
N TRP A 346 11.53 26.72 0.97
CA TRP A 346 11.04 26.76 2.33
C TRP A 346 12.01 26.06 3.26
N SER A 347 12.38 26.71 4.36
CA SER A 347 13.17 26.11 5.43
C SER A 347 12.51 26.39 6.78
N PRO A 348 12.59 25.46 7.75
CA PRO A 348 12.21 25.76 9.13
C PRO A 348 13.11 26.83 9.74
N VAL A 349 12.56 27.69 10.60
CA VAL A 349 13.32 28.80 11.23
C VAL A 349 14.48 28.28 12.08
N PHE A 350 14.32 27.13 12.75
CA PHE A 350 15.36 26.52 13.58
C PHE A 350 16.57 26.02 12.77
N ALA A 351 16.36 25.63 11.52
CA ALA A 351 17.38 25.01 10.65
C ALA A 351 18.30 26.01 9.95
N SER A 352 18.01 27.32 10.10
CA SER A 352 18.75 28.39 9.41
C SER A 352 20.26 28.33 9.62
N LYS A 353 20.73 28.04 10.84
CA LYS A 353 22.15 27.92 11.17
C LYS A 353 22.81 26.71 10.50
N GLU A 354 22.15 25.55 10.56
CA GLU A 354 22.66 24.30 9.97
C GLU A 354 22.82 24.42 8.45
N ILE A 355 21.88 25.10 7.80
CA ILE A 355 21.92 25.39 6.36
C ILE A 355 23.09 26.33 6.03
N GLN A 356 23.29 27.39 6.81
CA GLN A 356 24.42 28.32 6.62
C GLN A 356 25.78 27.61 6.80
N ASP A 357 25.91 26.72 7.78
CA ASP A 357 27.13 25.95 8.01
C ASP A 357 27.41 24.97 6.86
N ALA A 358 26.39 24.33 6.28
CA ALA A 358 26.55 23.48 5.10
C ALA A 358 26.92 24.27 3.85
N LEU A 359 26.33 25.45 3.67
CA LEU A 359 26.65 26.37 2.58
C LEU A 359 28.11 26.85 2.65
N HIS A 360 28.60 27.15 3.86
CA HIS A 360 29.99 27.54 4.08
C HIS A 360 30.94 26.37 3.82
N ARG A 361 30.62 25.14 4.26
CA ARG A 361 31.41 23.94 3.97
C ARG A 361 31.54 23.70 2.46
N ALA A 362 30.43 23.75 1.72
CA ALA A 362 30.43 23.62 0.26
C ALA A 362 31.33 24.65 -0.43
N ALA A 363 31.32 25.90 0.05
CA ALA A 363 32.13 26.96 -0.53
C ALA A 363 33.64 26.74 -0.32
N VAL A 364 34.03 26.21 0.86
CA VAL A 364 35.42 25.88 1.20
C VAL A 364 35.91 24.68 0.39
N ASP A 365 35.12 23.60 0.33
CA ASP A 365 35.53 22.37 -0.36
C ASP A 365 35.64 22.54 -1.88
N SER A 366 34.89 23.51 -2.45
CA SER A 366 34.97 23.88 -3.86
C SER A 366 36.08 24.89 -4.19
N ASN A 367 36.86 25.37 -3.21
CA ASN A 367 37.82 26.47 -3.36
C ASN A 367 37.22 27.73 -4.02
N SER A 368 35.92 27.95 -3.86
CA SER A 368 35.24 29.11 -4.46
C SER A 368 35.63 30.39 -3.72
N GLN A 369 36.01 31.44 -4.47
CA GLN A 369 36.36 32.75 -3.87
C GLN A 369 35.12 33.55 -3.42
N VAL A 370 33.94 33.18 -3.93
CA VAL A 370 32.67 33.88 -3.67
C VAL A 370 31.82 33.00 -2.76
N GLY A 371 31.51 33.49 -1.56
CA GLY A 371 30.60 32.80 -0.64
C GLY A 371 29.17 32.75 -1.17
N SER A 372 28.44 31.69 -0.81
CA SER A 372 27.00 31.59 -1.06
C SER A 372 26.23 32.55 -0.15
N ILE A 373 25.19 33.18 -0.69
CA ILE A 373 24.39 34.17 0.04
C ILE A 373 23.08 33.51 0.47
N PHE A 374 22.78 33.59 1.76
CA PHE A 374 21.53 33.16 2.37
C PHE A 374 20.69 34.38 2.73
N GLN A 375 19.57 34.60 2.04
CA GLN A 375 18.67 35.73 2.29
C GLN A 375 17.26 35.23 2.65
N VAL A 376 16.70 35.76 3.75
CA VAL A 376 15.32 35.46 4.14
C VAL A 376 14.36 36.43 3.44
N LEU A 377 13.40 35.89 2.67
CA LEU A 377 12.38 36.67 1.98
C LEU A 377 11.09 36.71 2.81
N ARG A 378 10.44 37.87 2.83
CA ARG A 378 9.09 38.03 3.37
C ARG A 378 8.10 37.85 2.24
N THR A 379 7.37 36.74 2.24
CA THR A 379 6.31 36.46 1.28
C THR A 379 4.93 36.41 1.94
N LYS A 380 3.88 36.59 1.14
CA LYS A 380 2.48 36.38 1.53
C LYS A 380 1.97 34.98 1.14
N GLU A 381 2.79 34.18 0.46
CA GLU A 381 2.44 32.80 0.10
C GLU A 381 2.27 31.93 1.35
N LEU A 382 1.34 30.98 1.29
CA LEU A 382 1.12 30.01 2.35
C LEU A 382 2.32 29.06 2.41
N PRO A 383 3.04 28.95 3.54
CA PRO A 383 4.14 28.01 3.69
C PRO A 383 3.67 26.55 3.88
N PRO A 384 4.57 25.57 3.65
CA PRO A 384 4.28 24.16 3.89
C PRO A 384 4.12 23.87 5.38
N THR A 385 3.40 22.79 5.69
CA THR A 385 3.24 22.32 7.07
C THR A 385 4.18 21.19 7.41
N TYR A 386 4.87 21.35 8.54
CA TYR A 386 5.82 20.37 9.06
C TYR A 386 5.54 20.11 10.53
N PHE A 387 5.41 18.83 10.86
CA PHE A 387 5.31 18.34 12.23
C PHE A 387 6.51 17.42 12.49
N ARG A 388 7.21 17.65 13.60
CA ARG A 388 8.29 16.78 14.04
C ARG A 388 7.71 15.50 14.63
N THR A 389 7.77 14.41 13.87
CA THR A 389 7.29 13.11 14.33
C THR A 389 8.41 12.29 14.95
N ASN A 390 8.09 11.60 16.04
CA ASN A 390 8.92 10.54 16.60
C ASN A 390 8.46 9.20 16.03
N LYS A 391 9.25 8.13 16.24
CA LYS A 391 8.86 6.75 15.88
C LYS A 391 7.46 6.35 16.39
N PHE A 392 7.04 6.91 17.52
CA PHE A 392 5.73 6.67 18.11
C PHE A 392 4.60 7.48 17.44
N THR A 393 4.86 8.76 17.11
CA THR A 393 3.83 9.67 16.59
C THR A 393 3.73 9.67 15.07
N SER A 394 4.69 9.11 14.35
CA SER A 394 4.71 9.06 12.88
C SER A 394 3.48 8.35 12.31
N ALA A 395 3.14 7.16 12.83
CA ALA A 395 2.01 6.38 12.34
C ALA A 395 0.66 7.11 12.53
N ILE A 396 0.50 7.81 13.65
CA ILE A 396 -0.73 8.55 13.95
C ILE A 396 -0.81 9.82 13.10
N GLN A 397 0.34 10.46 12.86
CA GLN A 397 0.41 11.60 11.95
C GLN A 397 0.08 11.18 10.51
N GLU A 398 0.57 10.04 10.04
CA GLU A 398 0.22 9.50 8.71
C GLU A 398 -1.28 9.22 8.58
N ILE A 399 -1.92 8.66 9.62
CA ILE A 399 -3.38 8.46 9.66
C ILE A 399 -4.14 9.79 9.58
N VAL A 400 -3.61 10.86 10.18
CA VAL A 400 -4.20 12.20 10.11
C VAL A 400 -3.98 12.82 8.72
N ASP A 401 -2.74 12.79 8.24
CA ASP A 401 -2.32 13.36 6.94
C ASP A 401 -3.07 12.69 5.77
N ALA A 402 -3.50 11.42 5.93
CA ALA A 402 -4.28 10.69 4.93
C ALA A 402 -5.70 11.25 4.72
N TYR A 403 -6.27 11.95 5.71
CA TYR A 403 -7.55 12.65 5.54
C TYR A 403 -7.37 13.99 4.82
N GLY A 404 -6.33 14.71 5.18
CA GLY A 404 -5.95 16.01 4.61
C GLY A 404 -4.70 16.50 5.31
N VAL A 405 -4.03 17.50 4.75
CA VAL A 405 -2.85 18.09 5.37
C VAL A 405 -3.25 19.37 6.09
N ALA A 406 -2.76 19.53 7.32
CA ALA A 406 -3.15 20.66 8.17
C ALA A 406 -2.72 21.97 7.51
N LYS A 407 -3.50 23.04 7.71
CA LYS A 407 -3.10 24.38 7.31
C LYS A 407 -1.95 24.89 8.18
N TYR A 408 -1.18 25.83 7.64
CA TYR A 408 -0.05 26.39 8.36
C TYR A 408 -0.43 27.03 9.70
N GLN A 409 0.27 26.61 10.76
CA GLN A 409 0.07 26.95 12.17
C GLN A 409 -1.31 26.60 12.75
N GLU A 410 -2.06 25.74 12.07
CA GLU A 410 -3.28 25.15 12.59
C GLU A 410 -2.97 24.15 13.72
N ALA A 411 -3.92 23.97 14.65
CA ALA A 411 -3.78 22.97 15.70
C ALA A 411 -3.81 21.54 15.13
N ASN A 412 -2.81 20.74 15.48
CA ASN A 412 -2.68 19.37 15.02
C ASN A 412 -3.71 18.46 15.73
N PRO A 413 -4.64 17.79 15.01
CA PRO A 413 -5.54 16.83 15.62
C PRO A 413 -4.81 15.59 16.16
N GLY A 414 -3.63 15.28 15.62
CA GLY A 414 -2.84 14.09 15.94
C GLY A 414 -2.53 13.94 17.43
N VAL A 415 -2.31 15.06 18.15
CA VAL A 415 -2.00 15.03 19.59
C VAL A 415 -3.12 14.38 20.40
N PHE A 416 -4.37 14.72 20.10
CA PHE A 416 -5.53 14.13 20.77
C PHE A 416 -5.81 12.73 20.26
N THR A 417 -5.68 12.52 18.94
CA THR A 417 -5.85 11.23 18.29
C THR A 417 -4.95 10.16 18.93
N ILE A 418 -3.75 10.49 19.43
CA ILE A 418 -2.87 9.53 20.14
C ILE A 418 -3.59 8.77 21.26
N VAL A 419 -4.48 9.44 22.00
CA VAL A 419 -5.20 8.83 23.13
C VAL A 419 -6.64 8.51 22.76
N THR A 420 -7.34 9.43 22.10
CA THR A 420 -8.77 9.26 21.82
C THR A 420 -9.04 8.16 20.80
N PHE A 421 -8.14 7.94 19.83
CA PHE A 421 -8.33 6.92 18.82
C PHE A 421 -8.26 5.50 19.39
N PRO A 422 -7.18 5.11 20.09
CA PRO A 422 -7.14 3.82 20.78
C PRO A 422 -8.25 3.63 21.80
N PHE A 423 -8.67 4.71 22.49
CA PHE A 423 -9.74 4.64 23.48
C PHE A 423 -11.12 4.36 22.86
N LEU A 424 -11.50 5.03 21.78
CA LEU A 424 -12.77 4.73 21.10
C LEU A 424 -12.78 3.33 20.49
N PHE A 425 -11.65 2.91 19.91
CA PHE A 425 -11.48 1.54 19.46
C PHE A 425 -11.73 0.55 20.61
N ALA A 426 -11.15 0.78 21.78
CA ALA A 426 -11.29 -0.08 22.94
C ALA A 426 -12.74 -0.17 23.47
N VAL A 427 -13.53 0.90 23.34
CA VAL A 427 -14.96 0.87 23.70
C VAL A 427 -15.75 -0.06 22.77
N MET A 428 -15.37 -0.13 21.48
CA MET A 428 -15.96 -1.04 20.49
C MET A 428 -15.45 -2.47 20.67
N PHE A 429 -14.16 -2.64 20.94
CA PHE A 429 -13.47 -3.93 21.08
C PHE A 429 -13.10 -4.17 22.55
N GLY A 430 -14.13 -4.33 23.39
CA GLY A 430 -13.99 -4.37 24.84
C GLY A 430 -13.88 -5.77 25.42
N ASP A 431 -12.86 -6.54 25.04
CA ASP A 431 -12.54 -7.85 25.63
C ASP A 431 -11.06 -7.87 26.02
N TRP A 432 -10.75 -8.13 27.29
CA TRP A 432 -9.36 -8.11 27.76
C TRP A 432 -8.59 -9.38 27.37
N GLY A 433 -9.26 -10.51 27.12
CA GLY A 433 -8.64 -11.72 26.56
C GLY A 433 -8.17 -11.49 25.12
N HIS A 434 -9.04 -10.97 24.28
CA HIS A 434 -8.67 -10.58 22.91
C HIS A 434 -7.61 -9.45 22.91
N GLY A 435 -7.73 -8.48 23.81
CA GLY A 435 -6.74 -7.41 23.98
C GLY A 435 -5.35 -7.93 24.35
N ILE A 436 -5.24 -8.96 25.21
CA ILE A 436 -3.97 -9.63 25.53
C ILE A 436 -3.39 -10.32 24.28
N CYS A 437 -4.20 -10.98 23.46
CA CYS A 437 -3.73 -11.59 22.22
C CYS A 437 -3.15 -10.55 21.24
N LEU A 438 -3.84 -9.42 21.05
CA LEU A 438 -3.33 -8.30 20.23
C LEU A 438 -2.05 -7.69 20.82
N LEU A 439 -1.97 -7.56 22.14
CA LEU A 439 -0.78 -7.06 22.83
C LEU A 439 0.43 -7.97 22.60
N LEU A 440 0.25 -9.29 22.72
CA LEU A 440 1.30 -10.28 22.48
C LEU A 440 1.78 -10.26 21.02
N ALA A 441 0.86 -10.21 20.06
CA ALA A 441 1.18 -10.11 18.63
C ALA A 441 1.98 -8.83 18.33
N THR A 442 1.57 -7.70 18.91
CA THR A 442 2.25 -6.42 18.71
C THR A 442 3.62 -6.39 19.39
N MET A 443 3.73 -6.95 20.61
CA MET A 443 5.01 -7.05 21.31
C MET A 443 6.01 -7.89 20.52
N TYR A 444 5.55 -8.94 19.85
CA TYR A 444 6.38 -9.73 18.94
C TYR A 444 6.92 -8.89 17.75
N LEU A 445 6.09 -8.03 17.15
CA LEU A 445 6.52 -7.11 16.08
C LEU A 445 7.55 -6.10 16.57
N ILE A 446 7.37 -5.55 17.78
CA ILE A 446 8.30 -4.58 18.39
C ILE A 446 9.65 -5.25 18.73
N LEU A 447 9.64 -6.44 19.32
CA LEU A 447 10.89 -7.15 19.66
C LEU A 447 11.75 -7.51 18.44
N ARG A 448 11.13 -7.68 17.26
CA ARG A 448 11.83 -7.98 16.01
C ARG A 448 12.02 -6.77 15.08
N GLU A 449 11.91 -5.54 15.59
CA GLU A 449 12.01 -4.30 14.80
C GLU A 449 13.22 -4.29 13.85
N LYS A 450 14.42 -4.60 14.34
CA LYS A 450 15.67 -4.57 13.54
C LYS A 450 15.72 -5.61 12.41
N LYS A 451 15.04 -6.74 12.60
CA LYS A 451 15.04 -7.84 11.62
C LYS A 451 13.94 -7.65 10.57
N LEU A 452 12.79 -7.10 10.98
CA LEU A 452 11.70 -6.78 10.07
C LEU A 452 12.01 -5.52 9.25
N SER A 453 12.72 -4.53 9.80
CA SER A 453 13.07 -3.32 9.05
C SER A 453 13.99 -3.59 7.86
N SER A 454 14.81 -4.65 7.91
CA SER A 454 15.72 -5.02 6.82
C SER A 454 15.06 -5.93 5.78
N GLN A 455 13.87 -6.46 6.05
CA GLN A 455 13.19 -7.40 5.15
C GLN A 455 12.01 -6.71 4.49
N LYS A 456 11.87 -6.85 3.16
CA LYS A 456 10.63 -6.45 2.48
C LYS A 456 9.51 -7.36 2.96
N LEU A 457 8.60 -6.79 3.73
CA LEU A 457 7.35 -7.40 4.14
C LEU A 457 6.31 -7.16 3.04
N GLY A 458 5.34 -8.06 2.89
CA GLY A 458 4.20 -7.79 2.00
C GLY A 458 3.36 -6.62 2.51
N ASP A 459 2.61 -5.96 1.62
CA ASP A 459 1.91 -4.69 1.85
C ASP A 459 1.11 -4.65 3.17
N ILE A 460 0.39 -5.73 3.49
CA ILE A 460 -0.43 -5.82 4.72
C ILE A 460 0.46 -5.83 5.97
N MET A 461 1.57 -6.56 5.93
CA MET A 461 2.49 -6.66 7.07
C MET A 461 3.31 -5.38 7.21
N GLU A 462 3.64 -4.70 6.11
CA GLU A 462 4.28 -3.38 6.14
C GLU A 462 3.37 -2.33 6.79
N MET A 463 2.09 -2.30 6.41
CA MET A 463 1.09 -1.45 7.06
C MET A 463 0.96 -1.74 8.57
N ALA A 464 0.89 -3.02 8.95
CA ALA A 464 0.85 -3.44 10.36
C ALA A 464 2.13 -3.06 11.11
N PHE A 465 3.30 -3.13 10.46
CA PHE A 465 4.59 -2.76 11.04
C PHE A 465 4.72 -1.24 11.24
N GLY A 466 4.24 -0.45 10.27
CA GLY A 466 4.13 1.01 10.39
C GLY A 466 3.24 1.41 11.57
N GLY A 467 2.09 0.75 11.73
CA GLY A 467 1.12 0.98 12.79
C GLY A 467 1.43 0.35 14.16
N ARG A 468 2.61 -0.25 14.39
CA ARG A 468 2.88 -1.08 15.58
C ARG A 468 2.58 -0.39 16.92
N TYR A 469 2.92 0.88 17.07
CA TYR A 469 2.66 1.62 18.31
C TYR A 469 1.19 1.95 18.51
N VAL A 470 0.43 2.11 17.41
CA VAL A 470 -1.01 2.35 17.46
C VAL A 470 -1.74 1.09 17.95
N ILE A 471 -1.40 -0.08 17.38
CA ILE A 471 -1.98 -1.36 17.78
C ILE A 471 -1.63 -1.68 19.24
N MET A 472 -0.43 -1.32 19.70
CA MET A 472 -0.03 -1.48 21.10
C MET A 472 -0.93 -0.66 22.04
N MET A 473 -1.16 0.62 21.72
CA MET A 473 -2.06 1.47 22.52
C MET A 473 -3.50 0.96 22.48
N MET A 474 -3.99 0.53 21.31
CA MET A 474 -5.32 -0.07 21.15
C MET A 474 -5.49 -1.30 22.04
N SER A 475 -4.47 -2.15 22.10
CA SER A 475 -4.49 -3.37 22.93
C SER A 475 -4.53 -3.03 24.42
N LEU A 476 -3.73 -2.04 24.85
CA LEU A 476 -3.70 -1.62 26.25
C LEU A 476 -5.05 -1.02 26.70
N PHE A 477 -5.66 -0.18 25.86
CA PHE A 477 -6.98 0.37 26.16
C PHE A 477 -8.08 -0.68 26.07
N SER A 478 -7.99 -1.64 25.15
CA SER A 478 -8.94 -2.76 25.03
C SER A 478 -8.92 -3.66 26.28
N ILE A 479 -7.74 -3.89 26.87
CA ILE A 479 -7.62 -4.56 28.18
C ILE A 479 -8.32 -3.73 29.26
N TYR A 480 -8.09 -2.41 29.29
CA TYR A 480 -8.74 -1.53 30.27
C TYR A 480 -10.27 -1.53 30.15
N THR A 481 -10.82 -1.39 28.94
CA THR A 481 -12.28 -1.43 28.73
C THR A 481 -12.87 -2.83 28.92
N GLY A 482 -12.14 -3.88 28.54
CA GLY A 482 -12.54 -5.26 28.79
C GLY A 482 -12.62 -5.60 30.29
N LEU A 483 -11.74 -5.01 31.12
CA LEU A 483 -11.86 -5.11 32.57
C LEU A 483 -13.05 -4.31 33.12
N ILE A 484 -13.43 -3.19 32.49
CA ILE A 484 -14.65 -2.43 32.85
C ILE A 484 -15.91 -3.22 32.49
N TYR A 485 -15.96 -3.85 31.31
CA TYR A 485 -17.09 -4.71 30.93
C TYR A 485 -17.09 -6.05 31.66
N ASN A 486 -15.94 -6.45 32.20
CA ASN A 486 -15.74 -7.72 32.90
C ASN A 486 -16.02 -8.93 32.00
N GLU A 487 -15.54 -8.89 30.75
CA GLU A 487 -15.72 -9.92 29.72
C GLU A 487 -14.34 -10.50 29.32
N PHE A 488 -14.10 -11.79 29.57
CA PHE A 488 -12.90 -12.53 29.11
C PHE A 488 -13.32 -13.67 28.19
N PHE A 489 -13.11 -13.57 26.87
CA PHE A 489 -13.61 -14.59 25.93
C PHE A 489 -15.07 -14.97 26.23
N SER A 490 -15.94 -13.97 26.45
CA SER A 490 -17.35 -14.11 26.89
C SER A 490 -17.59 -14.81 28.23
N LEU A 491 -16.62 -14.78 29.15
CA LEU A 491 -16.78 -15.26 30.53
C LEU A 491 -16.53 -14.14 31.54
N PRO A 492 -17.34 -14.03 32.61
CA PRO A 492 -17.16 -13.06 33.66
C PRO A 492 -16.19 -13.56 34.75
N PHE A 493 -15.43 -12.65 35.36
CA PHE A 493 -14.54 -12.98 36.48
C PHE A 493 -14.86 -12.13 37.73
N PRO A 494 -15.05 -12.72 38.92
CA PRO A 494 -15.17 -11.98 40.17
C PRO A 494 -13.78 -11.57 40.69
N LEU A 495 -13.16 -10.59 40.02
CA LEU A 495 -11.75 -10.23 40.26
C LEU A 495 -11.53 -9.34 41.50
N PHE A 496 -12.44 -8.39 41.75
CA PHE A 496 -12.22 -7.30 42.73
C PHE A 496 -13.02 -7.46 44.04
N ALA A 497 -14.21 -8.04 43.97
CA ALA A 497 -15.09 -8.25 45.11
C ALA A 497 -16.10 -9.38 44.81
N PRO A 498 -16.75 -9.97 45.82
CA PRO A 498 -17.95 -10.75 45.57
C PRO A 498 -19.09 -9.81 45.12
N SER A 499 -20.02 -10.36 44.33
CA SER A 499 -21.11 -9.60 43.69
C SER A 499 -21.96 -8.81 44.67
N ALA A 500 -22.54 -7.70 44.18
CA ALA A 500 -23.48 -6.87 44.93
C ALA A 500 -24.83 -7.56 45.13
N TYR A 501 -25.15 -8.48 44.22
CA TYR A 501 -26.35 -9.30 44.21
C TYR A 501 -26.07 -10.69 44.73
N ASP A 502 -26.91 -11.17 45.63
CA ASP A 502 -26.85 -12.52 46.18
C ASP A 502 -28.26 -13.13 46.21
N CYS A 503 -28.32 -14.47 46.19
CA CYS A 503 -29.56 -15.22 46.24
C CYS A 503 -30.03 -15.33 47.70
N ARG A 504 -31.30 -14.97 47.96
CA ARG A 504 -31.86 -15.00 49.32
C ARG A 504 -32.02 -16.42 49.89
N ASP A 505 -32.30 -17.41 49.03
CA ASP A 505 -32.55 -18.82 49.43
C ASP A 505 -31.82 -19.82 48.51
N ALA A 506 -31.45 -20.98 49.07
CA ALA A 506 -30.79 -22.10 48.36
C ALA A 506 -31.65 -22.73 47.23
N SER A 507 -32.93 -22.39 47.15
CA SER A 507 -33.86 -22.79 46.07
C SER A 507 -33.72 -21.96 44.79
N CYS A 508 -32.85 -20.95 44.75
CA CYS A 508 -32.59 -20.16 43.53
C CYS A 508 -31.88 -20.94 42.41
N SER A 509 -31.49 -22.21 42.64
CA SER A 509 -30.85 -23.07 41.64
C SER A 509 -31.82 -23.58 40.56
N GLU A 510 -33.12 -23.60 40.81
CA GLU A 510 -34.14 -24.14 39.89
C GLU A 510 -35.07 -23.00 39.45
N ALA A 511 -34.83 -22.49 38.24
CA ALA A 511 -35.38 -21.24 37.71
C ALA A 511 -36.90 -21.03 37.91
N THR A 512 -37.30 -19.86 38.45
CA THR A 512 -38.25 -18.93 37.79
C THR A 512 -38.42 -17.60 38.57
N THR A 513 -38.03 -16.52 37.90
CA THR A 513 -38.53 -15.13 37.99
C THR A 513 -38.01 -14.10 39.00
N ILE A 514 -37.77 -14.30 40.28
CA ILE A 514 -37.39 -13.14 41.15
C ILE A 514 -36.57 -13.61 42.36
N GLY A 515 -35.25 -13.42 42.35
CA GLY A 515 -34.39 -13.91 43.45
C GLY A 515 -33.14 -13.10 43.75
N LEU A 516 -32.65 -12.27 42.82
CA LEU A 516 -31.48 -11.44 43.06
C LEU A 516 -31.88 -10.17 43.80
N ILE A 517 -31.49 -10.08 45.07
CA ILE A 517 -31.63 -8.87 45.87
C ILE A 517 -30.26 -8.22 45.95
N LYS A 518 -30.19 -6.89 45.92
CA LYS A 518 -28.95 -6.16 46.20
C LYS A 518 -28.65 -6.30 47.70
N VAL A 519 -27.74 -7.20 48.05
CA VAL A 519 -27.38 -7.51 49.44
C VAL A 519 -26.16 -6.70 49.89
N ARG A 520 -25.26 -6.35 48.95
CA ARG A 520 -24.01 -5.63 49.23
C ARG A 520 -23.94 -4.29 48.49
N ASP A 521 -22.94 -3.50 48.85
CA ASP A 521 -22.58 -2.27 48.16
C ASP A 521 -22.19 -2.53 46.71
N THR A 522 -22.28 -1.48 45.89
CA THR A 522 -22.02 -1.56 44.43
C THR A 522 -20.62 -2.11 44.14
N TYR A 523 -20.53 -2.90 43.07
CA TYR A 523 -19.26 -3.49 42.65
C TYR A 523 -18.18 -2.40 42.44
N PRO A 524 -16.97 -2.53 43.03
CA PRO A 524 -16.00 -1.45 43.06
C PRO A 524 -15.44 -1.02 41.69
N PHE A 525 -15.32 -1.95 40.74
CA PHE A 525 -14.70 -1.68 39.44
C PHE A 525 -15.32 -2.53 38.34
N GLY A 526 -15.93 -1.88 37.35
CA GLY A 526 -16.54 -2.54 36.20
C GLY A 526 -17.96 -3.05 36.44
N LEU A 527 -18.40 -3.97 35.58
CA LEU A 527 -19.72 -4.59 35.66
C LEU A 527 -19.73 -5.77 36.66
N ASP A 528 -20.83 -5.90 37.40
CA ASP A 528 -21.03 -7.01 38.32
C ASP A 528 -21.14 -8.35 37.55
N PRO A 529 -20.29 -9.35 37.85
CA PRO A 529 -20.29 -10.67 37.20
C PRO A 529 -21.65 -11.36 37.15
N VAL A 530 -22.51 -11.12 38.16
CA VAL A 530 -23.77 -11.83 38.32
C VAL A 530 -24.80 -11.49 37.24
N TRP A 531 -24.62 -10.39 36.51
CA TRP A 531 -25.49 -10.08 35.37
C TRP A 531 -25.34 -11.05 34.20
N HIS A 532 -24.16 -11.68 34.08
CA HIS A 532 -23.85 -12.60 32.99
C HIS A 532 -24.65 -13.90 33.14
N GLY A 533 -25.38 -14.29 32.08
CA GLY A 533 -26.26 -15.47 32.09
C GLY A 533 -27.66 -15.20 32.66
N THR A 534 -27.98 -13.96 33.02
CA THR A 534 -29.36 -13.59 33.40
C THR A 534 -30.20 -13.27 32.17
N ARG A 535 -31.52 -13.54 32.22
CA ARG A 535 -32.44 -13.16 31.12
C ARG A 535 -32.51 -11.65 30.88
N SER A 536 -32.14 -10.84 31.88
CA SER A 536 -32.15 -9.37 31.87
C SER A 536 -30.79 -8.75 31.50
N GLU A 537 -29.79 -9.55 31.16
CA GLU A 537 -28.45 -9.08 30.77
C GLU A 537 -28.50 -8.16 29.54
N LEU A 538 -29.08 -8.64 28.44
CA LEU A 538 -29.08 -7.93 27.16
C LEU A 538 -29.81 -6.57 27.25
N PRO A 539 -31.02 -6.45 27.85
CA PRO A 539 -31.66 -5.14 28.03
C PRO A 539 -30.84 -4.18 28.89
N PHE A 540 -30.16 -4.68 29.93
CA PHE A 540 -29.33 -3.86 30.80
C PHE A 540 -28.06 -3.37 30.08
N LEU A 541 -27.30 -4.27 29.47
CA LEU A 541 -26.08 -3.95 28.72
C LEU A 541 -26.37 -3.03 27.54
N ASN A 542 -27.47 -3.26 26.83
CA ASN A 542 -27.91 -2.38 25.75
C ASN A 542 -28.15 -0.95 26.26
N SER A 543 -28.93 -0.79 27.34
CA SER A 543 -29.19 0.52 27.94
C SER A 543 -27.92 1.23 28.42
N LEU A 544 -26.98 0.49 29.02
CA LEU A 544 -25.71 1.01 29.51
C LEU A 544 -24.79 1.45 28.36
N LYS A 545 -24.47 0.54 27.44
CA LYS A 545 -23.54 0.77 26.33
C LYS A 545 -24.06 1.87 25.39
N MET A 546 -25.37 1.93 25.13
CA MET A 546 -25.98 3.01 24.35
C MET A 546 -25.81 4.39 25.01
N LYS A 547 -26.10 4.51 26.32
CA LYS A 547 -25.93 5.78 27.05
C LYS A 547 -24.47 6.21 27.15
N MET A 548 -23.56 5.26 27.37
CA MET A 548 -22.12 5.50 27.40
C MET A 548 -21.61 6.03 26.05
N SER A 549 -22.05 5.45 24.94
CA SER A 549 -21.74 5.89 23.58
C SER A 549 -22.14 7.36 23.35
N ILE A 550 -23.34 7.77 23.78
CA ILE A 550 -23.81 9.16 23.66
C ILE A 550 -22.95 10.10 24.51
N LEU A 551 -22.63 9.73 25.76
CA LEU A 551 -21.79 10.55 26.65
C LEU A 551 -20.39 10.77 26.07
N LEU A 552 -19.77 9.71 25.54
CA LEU A 552 -18.46 9.79 24.91
C LEU A 552 -18.49 10.63 23.63
N GLY A 553 -19.52 10.46 22.79
CA GLY A 553 -19.68 11.22 21.56
C GLY A 553 -19.84 12.72 21.79
N VAL A 554 -20.72 13.12 22.71
CA VAL A 554 -20.92 14.53 23.05
C VAL A 554 -19.66 15.14 23.66
N SER A 555 -18.94 14.38 24.49
CA SER A 555 -17.67 14.84 25.08
C SER A 555 -16.59 15.06 24.02
N GLN A 556 -16.44 14.13 23.06
CA GLN A 556 -15.47 14.26 21.97
C GLN A 556 -15.82 15.40 21.01
N MET A 557 -17.10 15.58 20.66
CA MET A 557 -17.55 16.68 19.81
C MET A 557 -17.30 18.05 20.48
N ASN A 558 -17.57 18.17 21.79
CA ASN A 558 -17.27 19.37 22.55
C ASN A 558 -15.77 19.68 22.56
N LEU A 559 -14.92 18.66 22.70
CA LEU A 559 -13.46 18.82 22.58
C LEU A 559 -13.06 19.39 21.20
N GLY A 560 -13.68 18.92 20.12
CA GLY A 560 -13.42 19.43 18.77
C GLY A 560 -13.80 20.91 18.61
N ILE A 561 -14.94 21.34 19.15
CA ILE A 561 -15.36 22.76 19.11
C ILE A 561 -14.41 23.64 19.95
N ILE A 562 -13.92 23.15 21.09
CA ILE A 562 -12.92 23.84 21.91
C ILE A 562 -11.60 24.02 21.14
N MET A 563 -11.20 23.06 20.30
CA MET A 563 -10.02 23.21 19.43
C MET A 563 -10.18 24.32 18.39
N SER A 564 -11.39 24.49 17.84
CA SER A 564 -11.71 25.61 16.95
C SER A 564 -11.51 26.97 17.64
N TYR A 565 -11.85 27.07 18.93
CA TYR A 565 -11.57 28.27 19.73
C TYR A 565 -10.07 28.57 19.87
N PHE A 566 -9.25 27.54 20.14
CA PHE A 566 -7.80 27.71 20.22
C PHE A 566 -7.18 28.13 18.88
N ASN A 567 -7.72 27.65 17.76
CA ASN A 567 -7.34 28.13 16.43
C ASN A 567 -7.72 29.60 16.22
N ALA A 568 -8.98 29.98 16.49
CA ALA A 568 -9.46 31.34 16.31
C ALA A 568 -8.73 32.36 17.19
N ARG A 569 -8.37 31.98 18.44
CA ARG A 569 -7.59 32.82 19.35
C ARG A 569 -6.17 33.05 18.85
N PHE A 570 -5.54 32.04 18.26
CA PHE A 570 -4.18 32.13 17.74
C PHE A 570 -4.10 33.01 16.49
N PHE A 571 -5.01 32.83 15.54
CA PHE A 571 -5.11 33.70 14.35
C PHE A 571 -5.67 35.10 14.65
N LYS A 572 -5.98 35.41 15.93
CA LYS A 572 -6.55 36.69 16.39
C LYS A 572 -7.83 37.10 15.64
N SER A 573 -8.62 36.13 15.19
CA SER A 573 -9.89 36.39 14.50
C SER A 573 -11.02 36.49 15.51
N SER A 574 -11.25 37.70 16.04
CA SER A 574 -12.34 37.96 17.00
C SER A 574 -13.72 37.67 16.41
N VAL A 575 -13.88 37.79 15.08
CA VAL A 575 -15.14 37.52 14.37
C VAL A 575 -15.50 36.05 14.46
N ASN A 576 -14.56 35.13 14.24
CA ASN A 576 -14.81 33.70 14.31
C ASN A 576 -15.12 33.25 15.75
N ILE A 577 -14.50 33.86 16.76
CA ILE A 577 -14.78 33.54 18.17
C ILE A 577 -16.24 33.85 18.51
N TRP A 578 -16.72 35.06 18.19
CA TRP A 578 -18.06 35.51 18.58
C TRP A 578 -19.18 34.89 17.75
N PHE A 579 -18.97 34.68 16.44
CA PHE A 579 -20.04 34.29 15.53
C PHE A 579 -19.98 32.84 15.04
N GLN A 580 -18.88 32.12 15.27
CA GLN A 580 -18.77 30.69 14.94
C GLN A 580 -18.69 29.86 16.22
N PHE A 581 -17.70 30.09 17.08
CA PHE A 581 -17.49 29.25 18.26
C PHE A 581 -18.63 29.35 19.30
N ILE A 582 -19.00 30.57 19.73
CA ILE A 582 -20.01 30.75 20.79
C ILE A 582 -21.38 30.15 20.38
N PRO A 583 -21.93 30.46 19.19
CA PRO A 583 -23.21 29.87 18.78
C PRO A 583 -23.15 28.35 18.65
N GLN A 584 -22.06 27.79 18.09
CA GLN A 584 -21.88 26.34 17.96
C GLN A 584 -21.85 25.64 19.32
N MET A 585 -21.15 26.21 20.30
CA MET A 585 -21.07 25.65 21.65
C MET A 585 -22.41 25.70 22.39
N ILE A 586 -23.13 26.83 22.26
CA ILE A 586 -24.48 26.98 22.85
C ILE A 586 -25.43 25.96 22.23
N PHE A 587 -25.46 25.86 20.89
CA PHE A 587 -26.35 24.95 20.18
C PHE A 587 -26.14 23.49 20.60
N LEU A 588 -24.89 23.00 20.55
CA LEU A 588 -24.59 21.60 20.87
C LEU A 588 -24.91 21.27 22.34
N ASN A 589 -24.51 22.13 23.27
CA ASN A 589 -24.75 21.89 24.70
C ASN A 589 -26.22 22.04 25.09
N SER A 590 -26.98 22.92 24.43
CA SER A 590 -28.40 23.11 24.75
C SER A 590 -29.26 21.88 24.47
N LEU A 591 -28.88 21.06 23.48
CA LEU A 591 -29.63 19.88 23.07
C LEU A 591 -29.00 18.61 23.60
N PHE A 592 -27.78 18.31 23.15
CA PHE A 592 -27.12 17.05 23.44
C PHE A 592 -26.31 17.09 24.74
N GLY A 593 -25.74 18.24 25.11
CA GLY A 593 -25.19 18.42 26.44
C GLY A 593 -26.24 18.24 27.54
N TYR A 594 -27.45 18.77 27.32
CA TYR A 594 -28.59 18.55 28.20
C TYR A 594 -28.99 17.07 28.29
N LEU A 595 -28.99 16.34 27.16
CA LEU A 595 -29.18 14.88 27.18
C LEU A 595 -28.16 14.16 28.06
N SER A 596 -26.89 14.51 27.93
CA SER A 596 -25.81 13.94 28.73
C SER A 596 -26.02 14.19 30.23
N VAL A 597 -26.43 15.40 30.59
CA VAL A 597 -26.76 15.74 31.99
C VAL A 597 -27.96 14.93 32.49
N LEU A 598 -29.03 14.78 31.69
CA LEU A 598 -30.19 13.96 32.07
C LEU A 598 -29.83 12.48 32.28
N ILE A 599 -28.92 11.92 31.48
CA ILE A 599 -28.42 10.55 31.66
C ILE A 599 -27.74 10.41 33.03
N ILE A 600 -26.86 11.35 33.36
CA ILE A 600 -26.11 11.33 34.64
C ILE A 600 -27.08 11.50 35.81
N ILE A 601 -28.02 12.45 35.74
CA ILE A 601 -29.01 12.65 36.80
C ILE A 601 -29.87 11.40 36.96
N LYS A 602 -30.30 10.75 35.87
CA LYS A 602 -31.06 9.49 35.95
C LYS A 602 -30.26 8.40 36.69
N TRP A 603 -28.96 8.29 36.44
CA TRP A 603 -28.11 7.34 37.14
C TRP A 603 -27.94 7.67 38.63
N CYS A 604 -27.90 8.95 39.01
CA CYS A 604 -27.82 9.37 40.41
C CYS A 604 -29.13 9.20 41.19
N THR A 605 -30.27 9.50 40.56
CA THR A 605 -31.59 9.53 41.23
C THR A 605 -32.34 8.20 41.13
N GLY A 606 -32.01 7.34 40.17
CA GLY A 606 -32.69 6.05 39.97
C GLY A 606 -34.13 6.18 39.45
N SER A 607 -34.51 7.32 38.87
CA SER A 607 -35.85 7.57 38.34
C SER A 607 -36.17 6.68 37.13
N GLN A 608 -37.43 6.27 36.97
CA GLN A 608 -37.91 5.44 35.85
C GLN A 608 -38.25 6.24 34.58
N ALA A 609 -38.06 7.56 34.57
CA ALA A 609 -38.44 8.43 33.45
C ALA A 609 -37.78 8.05 32.11
N ASP A 610 -38.54 8.09 31.02
CA ASP A 610 -38.06 7.77 29.66
C ASP A 610 -37.41 8.97 28.98
N LEU A 611 -36.07 8.96 28.85
CA LEU A 611 -35.34 10.13 28.32
C LEU A 611 -35.66 10.45 26.85
N TYR A 612 -35.95 9.44 26.02
CA TYR A 612 -36.27 9.67 24.61
C TYR A 612 -37.59 10.42 24.47
N HIS A 613 -38.61 10.05 25.25
CA HIS A 613 -39.88 10.78 25.30
C HIS A 613 -39.66 12.22 25.77
N VAL A 614 -38.86 12.43 26.82
CA VAL A 614 -38.49 13.77 27.32
C VAL A 614 -37.82 14.62 26.22
N MET A 615 -36.96 14.03 25.39
CA MET A 615 -36.29 14.73 24.30
C MET A 615 -37.23 15.05 23.13
N ILE A 616 -38.08 14.10 22.73
CA ILE A 616 -39.03 14.29 21.62
C ILE A 616 -40.05 15.38 22.00
N TYR A 617 -40.60 15.32 23.20
CA TYR A 617 -41.54 16.32 23.70
C TYR A 617 -40.90 17.69 23.88
N MET A 618 -39.59 17.77 24.15
CA MET A 618 -38.88 19.06 24.20
C MET A 618 -38.99 19.84 22.88
N PHE A 619 -39.01 19.16 21.73
CA PHE A 619 -39.14 19.80 20.42
C PHE A 619 -40.58 19.91 19.92
N LEU A 620 -41.40 18.87 20.15
CA LEU A 620 -42.73 18.78 19.55
C LEU A 620 -43.83 19.45 20.40
N SER A 621 -43.73 19.41 21.73
CA SER A 621 -44.72 20.01 22.64
C SER A 621 -44.09 20.52 23.95
N PRO A 622 -43.41 21.68 23.91
CA PRO A 622 -42.63 22.20 25.05
C PRO A 622 -43.47 22.66 26.26
N THR A 623 -44.80 22.75 26.13
CA THR A 623 -45.71 23.29 27.15
C THR A 623 -46.53 22.24 27.91
N ASP A 624 -46.46 20.97 27.51
CA ASP A 624 -47.27 19.92 28.13
C ASP A 624 -46.74 19.50 29.51
N GLU A 625 -47.63 18.98 30.36
CA GLU A 625 -47.26 18.49 31.69
C GLU A 625 -46.60 17.11 31.60
N LEU A 626 -45.31 17.02 31.92
CA LEU A 626 -44.54 15.77 31.82
C LEU A 626 -44.92 14.68 32.84
N GLY A 627 -45.93 14.87 33.70
CA GLY A 627 -46.45 13.84 34.61
C GLY A 627 -45.35 13.06 35.37
N GLU A 628 -45.33 11.74 35.20
CA GLU A 628 -44.35 10.82 35.82
C GLU A 628 -42.91 10.93 35.25
N ASN A 629 -42.70 11.69 34.18
CA ASN A 629 -41.40 11.85 33.52
C ASN A 629 -40.59 13.09 34.00
N GLN A 630 -40.98 13.69 35.12
CA GLN A 630 -40.21 14.80 35.71
C GLN A 630 -38.98 14.28 36.47
N VAL A 631 -37.79 14.65 36.01
CA VAL A 631 -36.51 14.20 36.57
C VAL A 631 -36.01 15.14 37.69
N PHE A 632 -36.27 16.46 37.58
CA PHE A 632 -35.86 17.46 38.57
C PHE A 632 -36.88 18.62 38.68
N PRO A 633 -36.91 19.37 39.81
CA PRO A 633 -37.81 20.52 39.96
C PRO A 633 -37.45 21.65 38.97
N HIS A 634 -38.46 22.29 38.37
CA HIS A 634 -38.31 23.35 37.34
C HIS A 634 -37.75 22.91 35.97
N GLN A 635 -37.89 21.63 35.61
CA GLN A 635 -37.45 21.10 34.31
C GLN A 635 -38.08 21.82 33.11
N LYS A 636 -39.37 22.18 33.18
CA LYS A 636 -40.10 22.87 32.10
C LYS A 636 -39.43 24.21 31.73
N THR A 637 -39.08 25.00 32.73
CA THR A 637 -38.46 26.31 32.55
C THR A 637 -37.07 26.19 31.92
N VAL A 638 -36.29 25.20 32.36
CA VAL A 638 -34.96 24.93 31.80
C VAL A 638 -35.05 24.50 30.33
N GLN A 639 -35.95 23.58 29.99
CA GLN A 639 -36.15 23.13 28.61
C GLN A 639 -36.55 24.27 27.67
N LEU A 640 -37.45 25.15 28.11
CA LEU A 640 -37.90 26.30 27.31
C LEU A 640 -36.76 27.30 27.08
N VAL A 641 -35.93 27.58 28.11
CA VAL A 641 -34.75 28.45 27.98
C VAL A 641 -33.71 27.83 27.04
N LEU A 642 -33.44 26.54 27.15
CA LEU A 642 -32.47 25.84 26.29
C LEU A 642 -32.93 25.80 24.83
N LEU A 643 -34.20 25.51 24.57
CA LEU A 643 -34.77 25.52 23.22
C LEU A 643 -34.71 26.93 22.60
N PHE A 644 -35.01 27.96 23.39
CA PHE A 644 -34.88 29.35 22.94
C PHE A 644 -33.43 29.71 22.58
N LEU A 645 -32.47 29.34 23.44
CA LEU A 645 -31.04 29.54 23.15
C LEU A 645 -30.59 28.80 21.88
N ALA A 646 -31.06 27.57 21.67
CA ALA A 646 -30.77 26.81 20.46
C ALA A 646 -31.31 27.51 19.20
N LEU A 647 -32.54 28.02 19.25
CA LEU A 647 -33.17 28.70 18.11
C LEU A 647 -32.50 30.04 17.78
N VAL A 648 -32.10 30.81 18.79
CA VAL A 648 -31.37 32.09 18.62
C VAL A 648 -29.95 31.87 18.07
N SER A 649 -29.33 30.73 18.39
CA SER A 649 -27.96 30.43 17.92
C SER A 649 -27.86 30.31 16.38
N VAL A 650 -28.91 29.87 15.70
CA VAL A 650 -28.90 29.63 14.24
C VAL A 650 -28.80 30.96 13.45
N PRO A 651 -29.67 31.97 13.66
CA PRO A 651 -29.49 33.28 13.03
C PRO A 651 -28.18 33.98 13.43
N CYS A 652 -27.73 33.77 14.67
CA CYS A 652 -26.49 34.36 15.19
C CYS A 652 -25.23 33.85 14.47
N MET A 653 -25.26 32.62 13.95
CA MET A 653 -24.16 32.07 13.16
C MET A 653 -24.21 32.50 11.68
N LEU A 654 -25.41 32.66 11.12
CA LEU A 654 -25.60 32.90 9.70
C LEU A 654 -25.31 34.35 9.28
N LEU A 655 -25.92 35.32 9.97
CA LEU A 655 -26.00 36.71 9.50
C LEU A 655 -24.77 37.55 9.84
N PRO A 656 -24.23 37.56 11.07
CA PRO A 656 -23.27 38.59 11.46
C PRO A 656 -21.93 38.54 10.71
N LYS A 657 -21.39 37.35 10.45
CA LYS A 657 -20.08 37.16 9.80
C LYS A 657 -20.02 37.78 8.38
N PRO A 658 -20.93 37.46 7.44
CA PRO A 658 -20.90 38.05 6.09
C PRO A 658 -21.12 39.58 6.11
N PHE A 659 -22.03 40.09 6.96
CA PHE A 659 -22.26 41.53 7.05
C PHE A 659 -21.07 42.30 7.65
N ILE A 660 -20.37 41.72 8.63
CA ILE A 660 -19.16 42.31 9.21
C ILE A 660 -18.02 42.31 8.20
N LEU A 661 -17.83 41.22 7.45
CA LEU A 661 -16.82 41.15 6.39
C LEU A 661 -17.08 42.17 5.29
N LYS A 662 -18.34 42.33 4.86
CA LYS A 662 -18.75 43.38 3.91
C LYS A 662 -18.41 44.78 4.43
N LYS A 663 -18.78 45.09 5.69
CA LYS A 663 -18.50 46.39 6.30
C LYS A 663 -16.99 46.66 6.44
N GLN A 664 -16.18 45.64 6.76
CA GLN A 664 -14.73 45.77 6.81
C GLN A 664 -14.11 45.99 5.42
N HIS A 665 -14.65 45.35 4.40
CA HIS A 665 -14.21 45.53 3.02
C HIS A 665 -14.53 46.94 2.49
N GLU A 666 -15.76 47.43 2.72
CA GLU A 666 -16.19 48.79 2.37
C GLU A 666 -15.33 49.85 3.10
N ALA A 667 -15.02 49.64 4.39
CA ALA A 667 -14.16 50.54 5.15
C ALA A 667 -12.70 50.55 4.65
N ARG A 668 -12.17 49.39 4.21
CA ARG A 668 -10.81 49.31 3.62
C ARG A 668 -10.74 49.99 2.25
N HIS A 669 -11.79 49.88 1.42
CA HIS A 669 -11.87 50.57 0.14
C HIS A 669 -12.05 52.10 0.29
N GLN A 670 -12.77 52.56 1.31
CA GLN A 670 -12.86 53.98 1.64
C GLN A 670 -11.54 54.55 2.19
N GLY A 671 -10.70 53.73 2.83
CA GLY A 671 -9.38 54.16 3.35
C GLY A 671 -8.28 54.28 2.29
N GLN A 672 -8.38 53.58 1.16
CA GLN A 672 -7.39 53.66 0.06
C GLN A 672 -7.66 54.78 -0.95
N SER A 673 -8.79 55.49 -0.85
CA SER A 673 -9.12 56.63 -1.73
C SER A 673 -8.58 57.98 -1.24
N TYR A 674 -7.90 58.04 -0.09
CA TYR A 674 -7.30 59.25 0.48
C TYR A 674 -5.88 59.00 0.99
N THR A 675 -4.93 58.75 0.08
CA THR A 675 -3.52 59.13 0.30
C THR A 675 -3.24 60.33 -0.61
N PRO A 676 -3.05 61.55 -0.06
CA PRO A 676 -2.63 62.67 -0.90
C PRO A 676 -1.20 62.40 -1.38
N LEU A 677 -1.00 62.60 -2.67
CA LEU A 677 0.32 62.65 -3.31
C LEU A 677 1.11 63.79 -2.69
N ASP A 678 2.17 63.46 -1.95
CA ASP A 678 3.23 64.41 -1.63
C ASP A 678 4.37 64.14 -2.62
N GLU A 679 4.56 65.08 -3.54
CA GLU A 679 5.65 65.11 -4.51
C GLU A 679 6.95 65.46 -3.78
N THR A 680 7.96 64.59 -3.79
CA THR A 680 9.37 64.97 -4.10
C THR A 680 10.32 63.76 -4.16
N ASP A 681 11.10 63.76 -5.25
CA ASP A 681 12.43 63.20 -5.49
C ASP A 681 12.67 61.69 -5.78
N GLU A 682 12.92 61.49 -7.08
CA GLU A 682 13.67 60.47 -7.83
C GLU A 682 14.50 59.43 -7.07
N SER A 683 14.15 58.15 -7.30
CA SER A 683 15.14 57.15 -7.74
C SER A 683 14.46 56.06 -8.57
N LEU A 684 14.93 55.91 -9.81
CA LEU A 684 14.48 54.97 -10.83
C LEU A 684 14.34 53.53 -10.32
N GLN A 685 13.12 52.99 -10.36
CA GLN A 685 12.89 51.55 -10.46
C GLN A 685 12.15 51.25 -11.76
N VAL A 686 12.83 50.45 -12.58
CA VAL A 686 12.42 49.93 -13.87
C VAL A 686 11.08 49.21 -13.76
N GLU A 687 10.18 49.53 -14.69
CA GLU A 687 8.94 48.81 -14.95
C GLU A 687 9.21 47.32 -15.18
N THR A 688 8.67 46.47 -14.29
CA THR A 688 8.39 45.07 -14.61
C THR A 688 6.88 44.91 -14.61
N HIS A 689 6.27 45.17 -15.76
CA HIS A 689 4.93 44.70 -16.08
C HIS A 689 4.93 43.17 -16.04
N GLY A 690 4.11 42.57 -15.17
CA GLY A 690 3.79 41.14 -15.25
C GLY A 690 3.70 40.39 -13.92
N SER A 691 2.79 40.77 -13.03
CA SER A 691 2.20 39.81 -12.06
C SER A 691 0.75 40.17 -11.78
N SER A 692 -0.09 39.89 -12.77
CA SER A 692 -1.53 39.79 -12.60
C SER A 692 -1.85 38.56 -11.72
N HIS A 693 -1.72 38.71 -10.40
CA HIS A 693 -2.29 37.76 -9.45
C HIS A 693 -3.56 38.35 -8.82
N GLY A 694 -4.68 37.97 -9.42
CA GLY A 694 -5.98 37.75 -8.80
C GLY A 694 -6.38 38.71 -7.68
N HIS A 695 -6.81 39.92 -8.04
CA HIS A 695 -7.88 40.57 -7.28
C HIS A 695 -9.16 39.76 -7.53
N GLY A 696 -9.39 38.72 -6.73
CA GLY A 696 -10.72 38.14 -6.64
C GLY A 696 -11.67 39.24 -6.19
N GLU A 697 -12.63 39.60 -7.04
CA GLU A 697 -13.74 40.46 -6.65
C GLU A 697 -14.31 39.89 -5.35
N PHE A 698 -14.49 40.74 -4.33
CA PHE A 698 -15.13 40.30 -3.09
C PHE A 698 -16.60 40.03 -3.40
N GLU A 699 -16.90 38.80 -3.79
CA GLU A 699 -18.25 38.40 -4.13
C GLU A 699 -19.02 38.08 -2.84
N PHE A 700 -19.73 39.09 -2.33
CA PHE A 700 -20.55 38.95 -1.13
C PHE A 700 -21.53 37.76 -1.22
N SER A 701 -22.00 37.44 -2.43
CA SER A 701 -22.89 36.31 -2.68
C SER A 701 -22.20 34.98 -2.36
N GLU A 702 -20.95 34.76 -2.80
CA GLU A 702 -20.19 33.55 -2.50
C GLU A 702 -19.97 33.36 -1.00
N ILE A 703 -19.58 34.42 -0.28
CA ILE A 703 -19.36 34.37 1.17
C ILE A 703 -20.65 34.06 1.92
N PHE A 704 -21.77 34.66 1.49
CA PHE A 704 -23.07 34.41 2.10
C PHE A 704 -23.53 32.97 1.85
N VAL A 705 -23.40 32.46 0.63
CA VAL A 705 -23.74 31.07 0.28
C VAL A 705 -22.85 30.08 1.03
N HIS A 706 -21.54 30.31 1.09
CA HIS A 706 -20.62 29.47 1.86
C HIS A 706 -20.98 29.44 3.35
N GLN A 707 -21.27 30.60 3.95
CA GLN A 707 -21.68 30.66 5.36
C GLN A 707 -23.04 29.99 5.61
N LEU A 708 -23.98 30.07 4.65
CA LEU A 708 -25.26 29.37 4.70
C LEU A 708 -25.06 27.86 4.69
N ILE A 709 -24.25 27.34 3.78
CA ILE A 709 -23.91 25.92 3.69
C ILE A 709 -23.27 25.46 5.00
N HIS A 710 -22.24 26.16 5.49
CA HIS A 710 -21.57 25.83 6.75
C HIS A 710 -22.55 25.82 7.94
N THR A 711 -23.52 26.74 7.96
CA THR A 711 -24.55 26.79 9.02
C THR A 711 -25.47 25.57 8.97
N ILE A 712 -25.97 25.23 7.78
CA ILE A 712 -26.87 24.08 7.58
C ILE A 712 -26.13 22.78 7.88
N GLU A 713 -24.91 22.63 7.37
CA GLU A 713 -24.06 21.47 7.61
C GLU A 713 -23.76 21.30 9.10
N PHE A 714 -23.46 22.37 9.82
CA PHE A 714 -23.21 22.27 11.26
C PHE A 714 -24.45 21.83 12.05
N VAL A 715 -25.63 22.42 11.77
CA VAL A 715 -26.88 22.12 12.50
C VAL A 715 -27.35 20.69 12.23
N LEU A 716 -27.44 20.29 10.96
CA LEU A 716 -27.81 18.92 10.58
C LEU A 716 -26.73 17.92 11.02
N GLY A 717 -25.46 18.30 10.87
CA GLY A 717 -24.31 17.52 11.28
C GLY A 717 -24.25 17.31 12.79
N ALA A 718 -24.70 18.24 13.64
CA ALA A 718 -24.72 18.02 15.09
C ALA A 718 -25.65 16.87 15.48
N VAL A 719 -26.83 16.75 14.85
CA VAL A 719 -27.77 15.65 15.07
C VAL A 719 -27.25 14.34 14.48
N SER A 720 -26.83 14.38 13.21
CA SER A 720 -26.31 13.21 12.50
C SER A 720 -25.06 12.64 13.16
N ASN A 721 -24.10 13.48 13.55
CA ASN A 721 -22.85 13.06 14.17
C ASN A 721 -23.11 12.46 15.55
N THR A 722 -24.01 13.03 16.36
CA THR A 722 -24.35 12.45 17.67
C THR A 722 -25.00 11.07 17.52
N ALA A 723 -25.90 10.88 16.55
CA ALA A 723 -26.48 9.57 16.25
C ALA A 723 -25.43 8.58 15.72
N SER A 724 -24.45 9.06 14.95
CA SER A 724 -23.34 8.25 14.43
C SER A 724 -22.51 7.57 15.52
N TYR A 725 -22.39 8.19 16.70
CA TYR A 725 -21.69 7.59 17.84
C TYR A 725 -22.34 6.30 18.37
N LEU A 726 -23.62 6.04 18.07
CA LEU A 726 -24.30 4.79 18.42
C LEU A 726 -23.60 3.55 17.83
N ARG A 727 -22.75 3.72 16.80
CA ARG A 727 -21.86 2.66 16.31
C ARG A 727 -20.96 2.08 17.39
N LEU A 728 -20.50 2.90 18.35
CA LEU A 728 -19.67 2.44 19.46
C LEU A 728 -20.39 1.34 20.25
N TRP A 729 -21.68 1.57 20.52
CA TRP A 729 -22.53 0.60 21.19
C TRP A 729 -22.83 -0.61 20.30
N ALA A 730 -23.26 -0.39 19.05
CA ALA A 730 -23.67 -1.48 18.16
C ALA A 730 -22.55 -2.50 17.92
N LEU A 731 -21.32 -2.02 17.69
CA LEU A 731 -20.18 -2.92 17.44
C LEU A 731 -19.70 -3.61 18.73
N SER A 732 -19.73 -2.91 19.88
CA SER A 732 -19.40 -3.52 21.17
C SER A 732 -20.39 -4.62 21.57
N LEU A 733 -21.68 -4.44 21.28
CA LEU A 733 -22.68 -5.47 21.50
C LEU A 733 -22.47 -6.64 20.54
N ALA A 734 -22.27 -6.37 19.25
CA ALA A 734 -22.02 -7.42 18.25
C ALA A 734 -20.80 -8.28 18.61
N HIS A 735 -19.69 -7.65 19.04
CA HIS A 735 -18.47 -8.34 19.46
C HIS A 735 -18.73 -9.29 20.65
N SER A 736 -19.41 -8.79 21.69
CA SER A 736 -19.77 -9.56 22.88
C SER A 736 -20.64 -10.77 22.54
N GLU A 737 -21.68 -10.57 21.72
CA GLU A 737 -22.61 -11.65 21.31
C GLU A 737 -21.92 -12.68 20.42
N LEU A 738 -21.09 -12.24 19.47
CA LEU A 738 -20.39 -13.13 18.55
C LEU A 738 -19.34 -13.97 19.30
N SER A 739 -18.63 -13.38 20.27
CA SER A 739 -17.75 -14.12 21.17
C SER A 739 -18.51 -15.18 21.98
N SER A 740 -19.66 -14.81 22.57
CA SER A 740 -20.51 -15.74 23.34
C SER A 740 -21.00 -16.91 22.49
N VAL A 741 -21.49 -16.64 21.27
CA VAL A 741 -21.95 -17.68 20.34
C VAL A 741 -20.81 -18.63 19.96
N PHE A 742 -19.60 -18.12 19.69
CA PHE A 742 -18.46 -18.98 19.40
C PHE A 742 -18.07 -19.86 20.59
N TYR A 743 -18.08 -19.30 21.80
CA TYR A 743 -17.81 -20.04 23.02
C TYR A 743 -18.83 -21.17 23.24
N GLU A 744 -20.12 -20.86 23.19
CA GLU A 744 -21.19 -21.84 23.40
C GLU A 744 -21.25 -22.91 22.31
N LYS A 745 -21.19 -22.51 21.03
CA LYS A 745 -21.41 -23.44 19.91
C LYS A 745 -20.18 -24.28 19.56
N VAL A 746 -18.97 -23.81 19.85
CA VAL A 746 -17.74 -24.54 19.54
C VAL A 746 -17.18 -25.24 20.77
N LEU A 747 -16.89 -24.50 21.85
CA LEU A 747 -16.18 -25.05 22.99
C LEU A 747 -17.10 -25.86 23.92
N LEU A 748 -18.26 -25.31 24.28
CA LEU A 748 -19.20 -25.98 25.19
C LEU A 748 -19.80 -27.25 24.55
N LEU A 749 -20.11 -27.20 23.25
CA LEU A 749 -20.52 -28.37 22.48
C LEU A 749 -19.43 -29.46 22.46
N ALA A 750 -18.17 -29.10 22.21
CA ALA A 750 -17.05 -30.05 22.20
C ALA A 750 -16.81 -30.69 23.57
N TRP A 751 -17.02 -29.95 24.66
CA TRP A 751 -16.93 -30.45 26.03
C TRP A 751 -17.98 -31.54 26.32
N GLY A 752 -19.19 -31.40 25.79
CA GLY A 752 -20.30 -32.34 26.02
C GLY A 752 -20.08 -33.76 25.48
N TYR A 753 -19.19 -33.95 24.51
CA TYR A 753 -18.96 -35.26 23.88
C TYR A 753 -17.94 -36.17 24.61
N ASN A 754 -17.32 -35.70 25.71
CA ASN A 754 -16.38 -36.46 26.57
C ASN A 754 -15.22 -37.21 25.86
N ASN A 755 -14.95 -36.89 24.59
CA ASN A 755 -13.90 -37.50 23.78
C ASN A 755 -12.72 -36.54 23.62
N VAL A 756 -11.52 -36.97 24.04
CA VAL A 756 -10.29 -36.16 24.01
C VAL A 756 -9.95 -35.67 22.60
N LEU A 757 -10.15 -36.52 21.57
CA LEU A 757 -9.87 -36.15 20.18
C LEU A 757 -10.81 -35.05 19.67
N ILE A 758 -12.11 -35.16 19.98
CA ILE A 758 -13.12 -34.16 19.59
C ILE A 758 -12.86 -32.83 20.33
N LEU A 759 -12.43 -32.89 21.59
CA LEU A 759 -12.05 -31.70 22.37
C LEU A 759 -10.84 -30.98 21.75
N ILE A 760 -9.78 -31.70 21.37
CA ILE A 760 -8.59 -31.10 20.75
C ILE A 760 -8.95 -30.44 19.42
N VAL A 761 -9.72 -31.12 18.57
CA VAL A 761 -10.19 -30.54 17.29
C VAL A 761 -11.08 -29.32 17.55
N GLY A 762 -11.99 -29.39 18.53
CA GLY A 762 -12.84 -28.27 18.92
C GLY A 762 -12.04 -27.05 19.39
N ILE A 763 -11.00 -27.24 20.19
CA ILE A 763 -10.10 -26.15 20.62
C ILE A 763 -9.34 -25.54 19.44
N ILE A 764 -8.82 -26.37 18.52
CA ILE A 764 -8.11 -25.87 17.32
C ILE A 764 -9.05 -25.02 16.45
N VAL A 765 -10.28 -25.50 16.23
CA VAL A 765 -11.29 -24.76 15.46
C VAL A 765 -11.67 -23.47 16.18
N PHE A 766 -11.84 -23.49 17.50
CA PHE A 766 -12.11 -22.29 18.30
C PHE A 766 -10.97 -21.27 18.19
N VAL A 767 -9.71 -21.69 18.33
CA VAL A 767 -8.54 -20.80 18.18
C VAL A 767 -8.47 -20.21 16.76
N PHE A 768 -8.71 -21.01 15.72
CA PHE A 768 -8.67 -20.49 14.35
C PHE A 768 -9.82 -19.52 14.06
N ALA A 769 -11.03 -19.84 14.53
CA ALA A 769 -12.20 -18.97 14.38
C ALA A 769 -12.04 -17.65 15.16
N THR A 770 -11.57 -17.72 16.40
CA THR A 770 -11.30 -16.52 17.23
C THR A 770 -10.18 -15.67 16.61
N VAL A 771 -9.08 -16.26 16.17
CA VAL A 771 -7.99 -15.50 15.54
C VAL A 771 -8.42 -14.89 14.20
N GLY A 772 -9.07 -15.66 13.33
CA GLY A 772 -9.46 -15.20 12.00
C GLY A 772 -10.58 -14.17 12.03
N VAL A 773 -11.68 -14.47 12.71
CA VAL A 773 -12.89 -13.65 12.69
C VAL A 773 -12.82 -12.53 13.74
N LEU A 774 -12.66 -12.89 15.02
CA LEU A 774 -12.70 -11.90 16.11
C LEU A 774 -11.45 -11.01 16.12
N LEU A 775 -10.24 -11.58 16.09
CA LEU A 775 -9.02 -10.79 16.22
C LEU A 775 -8.61 -10.04 14.96
N VAL A 776 -8.84 -10.58 13.75
CA VAL A 776 -8.43 -9.91 12.51
C VAL A 776 -9.57 -9.09 11.89
N MET A 777 -10.70 -9.73 11.56
CA MET A 777 -11.77 -9.05 10.82
C MET A 777 -12.49 -7.99 11.68
N GLU A 778 -12.87 -8.31 12.91
CA GLU A 778 -13.58 -7.35 13.77
C GLU A 778 -12.67 -6.22 14.27
N THR A 779 -11.40 -6.51 14.61
CA THR A 779 -10.42 -5.47 14.93
C THR A 779 -10.27 -4.48 13.78
N LEU A 780 -10.18 -4.95 12.53
CA LEU A 780 -10.10 -4.07 11.36
C LEU A 780 -11.38 -3.22 11.19
N SER A 781 -12.55 -3.82 11.39
CA SER A 781 -13.83 -3.11 11.35
C SER A 781 -13.92 -2.02 12.43
N ALA A 782 -13.60 -2.37 13.68
CA ALA A 782 -13.59 -1.44 14.80
C ALA A 782 -12.55 -0.32 14.60
N PHE A 783 -11.37 -0.64 14.04
CA PHE A 783 -10.35 0.34 13.68
C PHE A 783 -10.87 1.36 12.66
N LEU A 784 -11.51 0.91 11.57
CA LEU A 784 -12.04 1.79 10.54
C LEU A 784 -13.21 2.65 11.05
N HIS A 785 -14.07 2.10 11.91
CA HIS A 785 -15.14 2.88 12.53
C HIS A 785 -14.63 3.92 13.52
N ALA A 786 -13.62 3.59 14.35
CA ALA A 786 -12.98 4.56 15.22
C ALA A 786 -12.29 5.67 14.40
N LEU A 787 -11.68 5.33 13.27
CA LEU A 787 -11.02 6.27 12.36
C LEU A 787 -12.05 7.20 11.71
N ARG A 788 -13.19 6.64 11.27
CA ARG A 788 -14.31 7.43 10.74
C ARG A 788 -14.79 8.48 11.74
N LEU A 789 -15.00 8.09 13.01
CA LEU A 789 -15.40 9.01 14.09
C LEU A 789 -14.40 10.17 14.29
N HIS A 790 -13.11 9.94 14.02
CA HIS A 790 -12.10 10.99 14.09
C HIS A 790 -12.15 11.91 12.86
N TRP A 791 -12.23 11.34 11.66
CA TRP A 791 -12.19 12.12 10.42
C TRP A 791 -13.45 12.97 10.20
N VAL A 792 -14.64 12.43 10.47
CA VAL A 792 -15.88 13.15 10.16
C VAL A 792 -16.51 13.83 11.37
N GLU A 793 -16.52 13.18 12.52
CA GLU A 793 -17.22 13.71 13.69
C GLU A 793 -16.34 14.66 14.52
N PHE A 794 -15.02 14.38 14.63
CA PHE A 794 -14.08 15.22 15.38
C PHE A 794 -13.39 16.30 14.53
N GLN A 795 -12.74 15.92 13.41
CA GLN A 795 -11.94 16.85 12.59
C GLN A 795 -12.80 17.91 11.88
N ASN A 796 -14.00 17.57 11.40
CA ASN A 796 -14.90 18.53 10.72
C ASN A 796 -15.30 19.75 11.59
N LYS A 797 -14.98 19.77 12.90
CA LYS A 797 -15.30 20.91 13.78
C LYS A 797 -14.25 22.00 13.81
N PHE A 798 -12.99 21.69 13.48
CA PHE A 798 -11.89 22.65 13.63
C PHE A 798 -10.79 22.56 12.58
N TYR A 799 -10.78 21.48 11.79
CA TYR A 799 -9.71 21.15 10.85
C TYR A 799 -10.13 21.52 9.43
N GLU A 800 -9.46 22.52 8.85
CA GLU A 800 -9.75 22.99 7.48
C GLU A 800 -9.13 22.06 6.41
N GLY A 801 -7.93 21.52 6.64
CA GLY A 801 -7.32 20.50 5.78
C GLY A 801 -6.80 20.96 4.40
N ASP A 802 -6.77 22.28 4.13
CA ASP A 802 -6.33 22.87 2.85
C ASP A 802 -4.80 23.10 2.73
N GLY A 803 -4.00 22.48 3.59
CA GLY A 803 -2.55 22.64 3.59
C GLY A 803 -1.82 21.77 2.57
N TYR A 804 -0.50 21.98 2.45
CA TYR A 804 0.39 21.06 1.73
C TYR A 804 1.58 20.67 2.60
N LYS A 805 1.98 19.40 2.50
CA LYS A 805 2.97 18.78 3.37
C LYS A 805 4.38 19.26 3.01
N PHE A 806 5.18 19.52 4.04
CA PHE A 806 6.60 19.80 3.87
C PHE A 806 7.33 18.53 3.40
N ALA A 807 7.78 18.55 2.14
CA ALA A 807 8.58 17.48 1.55
C ALA A 807 9.99 18.04 1.29
N PRO A 808 10.92 17.92 2.26
CA PRO A 808 12.27 18.43 2.08
C PRO A 808 13.04 17.58 1.07
N PHE A 809 13.97 18.22 0.36
CA PHE A 809 14.91 17.52 -0.49
C PHE A 809 15.92 16.75 0.37
N SER A 810 15.78 15.43 0.46
CA SER A 810 16.72 14.54 1.15
C SER A 810 16.97 13.25 0.39
N PHE A 811 18.20 12.74 0.45
CA PHE A 811 18.56 11.49 -0.22
C PHE A 811 17.89 10.25 0.37
N ILE A 812 17.47 10.31 1.64
CA ILE A 812 16.79 9.20 2.34
C ILE A 812 15.44 8.91 1.70
N PHE A 813 14.67 9.93 1.30
CA PHE A 813 13.36 9.76 0.68
C PHE A 813 13.46 9.22 -0.76
N THR A 814 14.45 9.69 -1.54
CA THR A 814 14.69 9.21 -2.92
C THR A 814 15.19 7.75 -3.00
N ALA A 815 15.61 7.14 -1.89
CA ALA A 815 15.93 5.71 -1.87
C ALA A 815 14.68 4.82 -1.96
N ASN A 816 13.51 5.34 -1.56
CA ASN A 816 12.28 4.56 -1.40
C ASN A 816 11.25 4.74 -2.54
N GLU A 817 11.30 5.82 -3.31
CA GLU A 817 10.22 6.19 -4.27
C GLU A 817 10.17 5.36 -5.58
N ASP A 818 11.20 4.56 -5.91
CA ASP A 818 11.35 3.89 -7.21
C ASP A 818 11.51 2.34 -7.10
N GLU A 819 11.22 1.72 -5.94
CA GLU A 819 11.35 0.26 -5.75
C GLU A 819 10.05 -0.51 -5.52
#